data_AF-A0A813V3W4-F1
#
_entry.id   AF-A0A813V3W4-F1
#
_cell.length_a   1.000
_cell.length_b   1.000
_cell.length_c   1.000
_cell.angle_alpha   90.00
_cell.angle_beta   90.00
_cell.angle_gamma   90.00
#
_symmetry.space_group_name_H-M   'P 1'
#
loop_
_entity.id
_entity.type
_entity.pdbx_description
1 polymer ?
#
loop_
_entity_poly.entity_id
_entity_poly.type
_entity_poly.pdbx_seq_one_letter_code
_entity_poly.pdbx_strand_id
1 'polypeptide(L)'
;MYESQKHTVRLKEHQDYMVIKVDPAQKSVYLFADTFISSFSIDDSKIHDIRDLDVHIDFPFRVRAVDITDSYMVAAGYYILPPNPDLISYVALLFTLNLLRIVSTTDRQDPHFRRESKTLSYTVDSTMAVAINPTYNIVVVTFSSINLIKVLYVDKNHMNSAAWTLNPTKGHHCSNINIGMCRSAVWLNDLSIAMLFSTVSNRPWSMSEVHVYDARSLCGNVSFVFPNNQQHIQWLTSFRFLQLISWSGHLLILTDDETMLLIPSTAPGFTSSWPVKFGFSDIVYNVTPCIAGTFKNTTDIGPCKVCPSQTKNLGKLPCTKCEPCASTSFCSLGSIGEISLKNYPSYVQTFAYPDAPDTNNYDDLLVHKILTISGPRRCIVISPVFWALLIIALCFIIWFSMILWKKFNCPRGGPHRKRLTVFFRKTNIINEDGHWIGGLFSFACLVLFAFTSGFAFEFLSLYPIEKSFTPFFSCDNPLTNSVFESALQLPLTSTDGDQWDIFNMLDDQLLTVTVDFLNTVADCSCITIQQNRPGLEHLTVPHKLCTLQHDNATRSITFDLLAHHIDIQINITGPYFIGGIRLCLRGNGRTKGEHTLHALDTCHLFLSLNETLLPVAACDIVMIKVINVTKPLNIGDNTLYHGRWSPSFARSSIFDALFYKQYGQHYRYQNKRMIFMFTMREYPFYLQNIQQPIVRRAELVFHTLLFCTLIIELFSISFLLFKLVAKPLMHMAIRCFGTSSKQNVSSNTELS
;
A
#
# COMPACT_ATOMS: atom_id res chain seq x y z
N MET A 1 -70.55 -59.18 -26.89
CA MET A 1 -70.71 -57.72 -26.86
C MET A 1 -69.73 -57.14 -25.85
N TYR A 2 -68.49 -56.91 -26.27
CA TYR A 2 -67.53 -56.05 -25.58
C TYR A 2 -66.83 -55.32 -26.71
N GLU A 3 -67.35 -54.14 -27.03
CA GLU A 3 -66.86 -53.31 -28.12
C GLU A 3 -65.56 -52.67 -27.65
N SER A 4 -64.45 -53.16 -28.19
CA SER A 4 -63.14 -52.56 -28.02
C SER A 4 -63.19 -51.17 -28.66
N GLN A 5 -63.25 -50.11 -27.85
CA GLN A 5 -62.93 -48.77 -28.32
C GLN A 5 -61.43 -48.73 -28.66
N LYS A 6 -61.12 -49.09 -29.90
CA LYS A 6 -59.85 -48.76 -30.54
C LYS A 6 -59.82 -47.23 -30.66
N HIS A 7 -59.15 -46.58 -29.72
CA HIS A 7 -58.59 -45.27 -30.00
C HIS A 7 -57.57 -45.46 -31.13
N THR A 8 -57.99 -45.08 -32.33
CA THR A 8 -57.14 -44.98 -33.51
C THR A 8 -56.11 -43.89 -33.22
N VAL A 9 -54.97 -44.30 -32.66
CA VAL A 9 -53.75 -43.48 -32.65
C VAL A 9 -53.39 -43.29 -34.12
N ARG A 10 -53.79 -42.14 -34.68
CA ARG A 10 -53.32 -41.73 -35.99
C ARG A 10 -51.79 -41.64 -35.90
N LEU A 11 -51.12 -42.59 -36.56
CA LEU A 11 -49.74 -42.46 -37.01
C LEU A 11 -49.64 -41.20 -37.88
N LYS A 12 -49.38 -40.06 -37.26
CA LYS A 12 -49.01 -38.82 -37.94
C LYS A 12 -47.96 -38.09 -37.11
N GLU A 13 -46.80 -37.95 -37.75
CA GLU A 13 -45.63 -37.17 -37.35
C GLU A 13 -44.85 -37.74 -36.16
N HIS A 14 -43.59 -38.08 -36.42
CA HIS A 14 -42.61 -38.38 -35.40
C HIS A 14 -42.54 -37.15 -34.48
N GLN A 15 -42.84 -37.32 -33.19
CA GLN A 15 -42.65 -36.24 -32.24
C GLN A 15 -41.17 -36.18 -31.87
N ASP A 16 -40.55 -35.04 -32.16
CA ASP A 16 -39.13 -34.84 -31.92
C ASP A 16 -38.83 -34.47 -30.45
N TYR A 17 -39.85 -34.06 -29.68
CA TYR A 17 -39.65 -33.55 -28.32
C TYR A 17 -40.90 -33.70 -27.43
N MET A 18 -40.69 -34.13 -26.19
CA MET A 18 -41.70 -34.20 -25.14
C MET A 18 -41.11 -33.69 -23.83
N VAL A 19 -41.86 -32.90 -23.07
CA VAL A 19 -41.52 -32.48 -21.70
C VAL A 19 -42.45 -33.20 -20.73
N ILE A 20 -41.88 -33.94 -19.79
CA ILE A 20 -42.61 -34.60 -18.71
C ILE A 20 -42.33 -33.85 -17.41
N LYS A 21 -43.39 -33.51 -16.67
CA LYS A 21 -43.29 -32.85 -15.36
C LYS A 21 -44.27 -33.47 -14.38
N VAL A 22 -43.80 -33.70 -13.16
CA VAL A 22 -44.64 -34.16 -12.05
C VAL A 22 -45.04 -32.94 -11.23
N ASP A 23 -46.27 -32.87 -10.75
CA ASP A 23 -46.69 -31.81 -9.84
C ASP A 23 -45.93 -31.89 -8.50
N PRO A 24 -45.76 -30.76 -7.79
CA PRO A 24 -45.08 -30.76 -6.50
C PRO A 24 -45.74 -31.66 -5.46
N ALA A 25 -47.06 -31.84 -5.55
CA ALA A 25 -47.84 -32.72 -4.68
C ALA A 25 -47.74 -34.22 -5.03
N GLN A 26 -47.04 -34.59 -6.12
CA GLN A 26 -46.91 -35.95 -6.63
C GLN A 26 -48.24 -36.68 -6.89
N LYS A 27 -49.29 -35.94 -7.21
CA LYS A 27 -50.61 -36.47 -7.56
C LYS A 27 -50.77 -36.66 -9.06
N SER A 28 -50.02 -35.94 -9.89
CA SER A 28 -50.22 -35.92 -11.33
C SER A 28 -48.91 -35.76 -12.11
N VAL A 29 -48.81 -36.49 -13.22
CA VAL A 29 -47.75 -36.35 -14.22
C VAL A 29 -48.32 -35.67 -15.45
N TYR A 30 -47.76 -34.52 -15.82
CA TYR A 30 -48.10 -33.80 -17.03
C TYR A 30 -47.11 -34.11 -18.15
N LEU A 31 -47.65 -34.43 -19.32
CA LEU A 31 -46.92 -34.68 -20.55
C LEU A 31 -47.25 -33.57 -21.54
N PHE A 32 -46.22 -32.83 -21.97
CA PHE A 32 -46.33 -31.79 -22.98
C PHE A 32 -45.62 -32.25 -24.23
N ALA A 33 -46.36 -32.26 -25.34
CA ALA A 33 -45.85 -32.55 -26.64
C ALA A 33 -46.23 -31.43 -27.62
N ASP A 34 -45.57 -31.38 -28.78
CA ASP A 34 -45.83 -30.37 -29.81
C ASP A 34 -47.28 -30.39 -30.32
N THR A 35 -47.99 -31.52 -30.19
CA THR A 35 -49.36 -31.67 -30.70
C THR A 35 -50.43 -31.94 -29.63
N PHE A 36 -50.04 -32.13 -28.37
CA PHE A 36 -51.00 -32.36 -27.28
C PHE A 36 -50.39 -32.12 -25.91
N ILE A 37 -51.24 -31.85 -24.92
CA ILE A 37 -50.89 -31.87 -23.50
C ILE A 37 -51.78 -32.91 -22.83
N SER A 38 -51.22 -33.77 -21.99
CA SER A 38 -51.95 -34.80 -21.26
C SER A 38 -51.54 -34.78 -19.78
N SER A 39 -52.44 -35.14 -18.88
CA SER A 39 -52.11 -35.39 -17.48
C SER A 39 -52.44 -36.83 -17.11
N PHE A 40 -51.65 -37.42 -16.24
CA PHE A 40 -51.85 -38.75 -15.67
C PHE A 40 -52.01 -38.58 -14.17
N SER A 41 -53.18 -38.90 -13.64
CA SER A 41 -53.40 -38.95 -12.20
C SER A 41 -52.70 -40.18 -11.64
N ILE A 42 -51.73 -39.97 -10.74
CA ILE A 42 -50.97 -41.05 -10.10
C ILE A 42 -51.92 -41.83 -9.18
N ASP A 43 -52.78 -41.13 -8.44
CA ASP A 43 -53.73 -41.73 -7.50
C ASP A 43 -54.79 -42.60 -8.20
N ASP A 44 -55.31 -42.13 -9.35
CA ASP A 44 -56.38 -42.82 -10.07
C ASP A 44 -55.86 -43.76 -11.18
N SER A 45 -54.55 -43.73 -11.47
CA SER A 45 -53.91 -44.44 -12.60
C SER A 45 -54.61 -44.19 -13.94
N LYS A 46 -55.17 -42.99 -14.14
CA LYS A 46 -55.93 -42.60 -15.33
C LYS A 46 -55.22 -41.49 -16.10
N ILE A 47 -55.18 -41.66 -17.42
CA ILE A 47 -54.77 -40.61 -18.34
C ILE A 47 -55.99 -39.72 -18.60
N HIS A 48 -55.85 -38.45 -18.27
CA HIS A 48 -56.73 -37.39 -18.70
C HIS A 48 -56.05 -36.69 -19.89
N ASP A 49 -56.60 -36.86 -21.09
CA ASP A 49 -56.14 -36.08 -22.24
C ASP A 49 -56.66 -34.65 -22.05
N ILE A 50 -55.77 -33.66 -21.96
CA ILE A 50 -56.12 -32.25 -21.74
C ILE A 50 -56.55 -31.63 -23.10
N ARG A 51 -57.15 -32.45 -23.99
CA ARG A 51 -57.67 -32.04 -25.30
C ARG A 51 -59.08 -31.44 -25.24
N ASP A 52 -59.82 -31.68 -24.16
CA ASP A 52 -61.18 -31.13 -23.95
C ASP A 52 -61.19 -29.76 -23.25
N LEU A 53 -60.03 -29.13 -23.11
CA LEU A 53 -59.98 -27.71 -22.81
C LEU A 53 -60.20 -26.95 -24.12
N ASP A 54 -61.21 -26.08 -24.14
CA ASP A 54 -61.64 -25.10 -25.16
C ASP A 54 -60.54 -24.12 -25.64
N VAL A 55 -59.28 -24.54 -25.63
CA VAL A 55 -58.10 -23.75 -25.99
C VAL A 55 -57.64 -24.20 -27.36
N HIS A 56 -58.33 -23.67 -28.36
CA HIS A 56 -57.75 -23.53 -29.68
C HIS A 56 -56.54 -22.59 -29.56
N ILE A 57 -55.34 -23.16 -29.38
CA ILE A 57 -54.14 -22.42 -29.73
C ILE A 57 -54.20 -22.33 -31.25
N ASP A 58 -54.59 -21.16 -31.78
CA ASP A 58 -54.77 -20.88 -33.22
C ASP A 58 -53.47 -21.11 -34.06
N PHE A 59 -52.38 -21.57 -33.45
CA PHE A 59 -51.06 -21.77 -34.03
C PHE A 59 -50.33 -22.98 -33.43
N PRO A 60 -49.47 -23.68 -34.19
CA PRO A 60 -48.70 -24.82 -33.69
C PRO A 60 -47.61 -24.36 -32.70
N PHE A 61 -47.91 -24.44 -31.40
CA PHE A 61 -46.99 -24.11 -30.32
C PHE A 61 -46.14 -25.32 -29.93
N ARG A 62 -44.82 -25.19 -30.07
CA ARG A 62 -43.84 -26.23 -29.71
C ARG A 62 -43.25 -25.93 -28.34
N VAL A 63 -43.64 -26.74 -27.36
CA VAL A 63 -43.23 -26.58 -25.95
C VAL A 63 -41.77 -26.97 -25.80
N ARG A 64 -40.97 -26.14 -25.11
CA ARG A 64 -39.53 -26.37 -24.87
C ARG A 64 -39.15 -26.41 -23.40
N ALA A 65 -39.90 -25.75 -22.54
CA ALA A 65 -39.67 -25.79 -21.10
C ALA A 65 -40.98 -25.60 -20.34
N VAL A 66 -41.13 -26.30 -19.21
CA VAL A 66 -42.30 -26.21 -18.36
C VAL A 66 -41.87 -26.22 -16.91
N ASP A 67 -42.55 -25.44 -16.08
CA ASP A 67 -42.50 -25.56 -14.63
C ASP A 67 -43.90 -25.47 -14.02
N ILE A 68 -44.11 -26.13 -12.89
CA ILE A 68 -45.44 -26.41 -12.32
C ILE A 68 -45.45 -26.09 -10.82
N THR A 69 -46.50 -25.42 -10.35
CA THR A 69 -46.84 -25.24 -8.94
C THR A 69 -48.14 -25.98 -8.60
N ASP A 70 -48.58 -25.96 -7.35
CA ASP A 70 -49.88 -26.55 -6.96
C ASP A 70 -51.10 -25.84 -7.58
N SER A 71 -50.93 -24.60 -8.07
CA SER A 71 -52.07 -23.75 -8.47
C SER A 71 -52.01 -23.27 -9.92
N TYR A 72 -50.83 -23.23 -10.52
CA TYR A 72 -50.61 -22.86 -11.91
C TYR A 72 -49.32 -23.47 -12.46
N MET A 73 -49.19 -23.52 -13.79
CA MET A 73 -47.98 -23.92 -14.50
C MET A 73 -47.66 -22.92 -15.61
N VAL A 74 -46.39 -22.82 -15.98
CA VAL A 74 -45.92 -21.98 -17.08
C VAL A 74 -45.17 -22.83 -18.09
N ALA A 75 -45.55 -22.74 -19.36
CA ALA A 75 -44.85 -23.38 -20.47
C ALA A 75 -44.23 -22.33 -21.39
N ALA A 76 -42.95 -22.45 -21.69
CA ALA A 76 -42.25 -21.67 -22.70
C ALA A 76 -41.97 -22.52 -23.93
N GLY A 77 -42.09 -21.90 -25.09
CA GLY A 77 -41.92 -22.55 -26.37
C GLY A 77 -41.84 -21.53 -27.50
N TYR A 78 -42.01 -22.02 -28.71
CA TYR A 78 -42.08 -21.16 -29.89
C TYR A 78 -43.16 -21.63 -30.85
N TYR A 79 -43.56 -20.74 -31.73
CA TYR A 79 -44.41 -21.08 -32.88
C TYR A 79 -43.83 -20.46 -34.14
N ILE A 80 -44.14 -21.09 -35.28
CA ILE A 80 -43.73 -20.64 -36.61
C ILE A 80 -44.86 -19.77 -37.15
N LEU A 81 -44.54 -18.55 -37.60
CA LEU A 81 -45.52 -17.60 -38.13
C LEU A 81 -45.91 -17.96 -39.58
N PRO A 82 -47.16 -18.35 -39.87
CA PRO A 82 -47.62 -18.43 -41.25
C PRO A 82 -47.73 -17.00 -41.83
N PRO A 83 -47.35 -16.74 -43.10
CA PRO A 83 -46.93 -17.68 -44.13
C PRO A 83 -45.41 -17.91 -44.24
N ASN A 84 -44.60 -17.37 -43.32
CA ASN A 84 -43.14 -17.34 -43.46
C ASN A 84 -42.47 -18.34 -42.49
N PRO A 85 -42.10 -19.54 -42.94
CA PRO A 85 -41.53 -20.57 -42.07
C PRO A 85 -40.20 -20.17 -41.41
N ASP A 86 -39.54 -19.12 -41.91
CA ASP A 86 -38.28 -18.60 -41.39
C ASP A 86 -38.45 -17.67 -40.17
N LEU A 87 -39.69 -17.28 -39.84
CA LEU A 87 -40.00 -16.40 -38.72
C LEU A 87 -40.52 -17.20 -37.53
N ILE A 88 -39.66 -17.34 -36.53
CA ILE A 88 -39.98 -18.00 -35.25
C ILE A 88 -40.30 -16.92 -34.22
N SER A 89 -41.43 -17.10 -33.52
CA SER A 89 -41.82 -16.30 -32.36
C SER A 89 -41.77 -17.11 -31.08
N TYR A 90 -41.10 -16.57 -30.06
CA TYR A 90 -40.93 -17.18 -28.75
C TYR A 90 -42.03 -16.73 -27.79
N VAL A 91 -42.67 -17.65 -27.06
CA VAL A 91 -43.82 -17.36 -26.18
C VAL A 91 -43.72 -18.13 -24.88
N ALA A 92 -44.20 -17.52 -23.79
CA ALA A 92 -44.51 -18.19 -22.54
C ALA A 92 -46.02 -18.13 -22.26
N LEU A 93 -46.61 -19.24 -21.87
CA LEU A 93 -48.03 -19.42 -21.59
C LEU A 93 -48.22 -19.80 -20.12
N LEU A 94 -49.20 -19.19 -19.44
CA LEU A 94 -49.62 -19.53 -18.07
C LEU A 94 -50.89 -20.38 -18.13
N PHE A 95 -50.95 -21.43 -17.31
CA PHE A 95 -52.12 -22.29 -17.15
C PHE A 95 -52.47 -22.39 -15.67
N THR A 96 -53.74 -22.26 -15.30
CA THR A 96 -54.25 -22.40 -13.93
C THR A 96 -54.75 -23.83 -13.66
N LEU A 97 -54.46 -24.41 -12.49
CA LEU A 97 -54.70 -25.83 -12.16
C LEU A 97 -55.89 -26.10 -11.24
N ASN A 98 -56.32 -25.12 -10.42
CA ASN A 98 -57.36 -25.32 -9.38
C ASN A 98 -58.80 -25.56 -9.90
N LEU A 99 -58.98 -25.39 -11.19
CA LEU A 99 -60.01 -25.97 -12.04
C LEU A 99 -59.21 -26.26 -13.32
N LEU A 100 -59.41 -27.37 -14.02
CA LEU A 100 -58.93 -27.50 -15.42
C LEU A 100 -59.75 -26.53 -16.31
N ARG A 101 -59.65 -25.24 -16.01
CA ARG A 101 -60.02 -24.08 -16.81
C ARG A 101 -58.69 -23.39 -17.06
N ILE A 102 -58.25 -23.45 -18.31
CA ILE A 102 -57.20 -22.56 -18.78
C ILE A 102 -57.80 -21.15 -18.75
N VAL A 103 -57.38 -20.33 -17.79
CA VAL A 103 -57.45 -18.88 -17.98
C VAL A 103 -56.34 -18.56 -18.97
N SER A 104 -56.63 -18.73 -20.25
CA SER A 104 -55.83 -18.15 -21.33
C SER A 104 -56.07 -16.65 -21.27
N THR A 105 -55.44 -15.97 -20.32
CA THR A 105 -55.17 -14.53 -20.46
C THR A 105 -53.88 -14.39 -21.27
N THR A 106 -53.83 -14.98 -22.47
CA THR A 106 -53.26 -14.20 -23.56
C THR A 106 -54.32 -13.13 -23.83
N ASP A 107 -54.21 -11.98 -23.17
CA ASP A 107 -54.79 -10.81 -23.78
C ASP A 107 -54.18 -10.74 -25.17
N ARG A 108 -55.03 -10.82 -26.20
CA ARG A 108 -54.66 -10.96 -27.62
C ARG A 108 -53.83 -9.76 -28.11
N GLN A 109 -53.52 -8.81 -27.22
CA GLN A 109 -52.85 -7.55 -27.44
C GLN A 109 -51.70 -7.27 -26.47
N ASP A 110 -51.03 -8.25 -25.86
CA ASP A 110 -49.72 -7.95 -25.25
C ASP A 110 -48.58 -8.14 -26.29
N PRO A 111 -48.19 -7.08 -27.04
CA PRO A 111 -47.18 -7.15 -28.10
C PRO A 111 -45.79 -7.53 -27.56
N HIS A 112 -45.60 -7.54 -26.23
CA HIS A 112 -44.29 -7.70 -25.61
C HIS A 112 -43.73 -9.12 -25.65
N PHE A 113 -44.52 -10.15 -26.02
CA PHE A 113 -44.02 -11.50 -26.26
C PHE A 113 -43.52 -11.75 -27.69
N ARG A 114 -43.82 -10.87 -28.66
CA ARG A 114 -43.39 -11.08 -30.05
C ARG A 114 -41.99 -10.50 -30.27
N ARG A 115 -40.96 -11.35 -30.24
CA ARG A 115 -39.68 -11.03 -30.89
C ARG A 115 -39.44 -12.04 -32.00
N GLU A 116 -39.53 -11.56 -33.23
CA GLU A 116 -39.31 -12.33 -34.44
C GLU A 116 -37.80 -12.55 -34.63
N SER A 117 -37.37 -13.82 -34.71
CA SER A 117 -35.99 -14.16 -35.07
C SER A 117 -35.98 -14.91 -36.40
N LYS A 118 -35.06 -14.56 -37.30
CA LYS A 118 -34.75 -15.31 -38.52
C LYS A 118 -33.67 -16.34 -38.20
N THR A 119 -34.04 -17.55 -37.79
CA THR A 119 -33.08 -18.66 -37.63
C THR A 119 -33.61 -19.89 -38.36
N LEU A 120 -32.82 -20.40 -39.30
CA LEU A 120 -33.24 -21.27 -40.41
C LEU A 120 -32.86 -22.75 -40.22
N SER A 121 -32.38 -23.17 -39.04
CA SER A 121 -32.06 -24.57 -38.78
C SER A 121 -32.15 -24.94 -37.30
N TYR A 122 -32.65 -26.14 -37.04
CA TYR A 122 -32.66 -26.78 -35.73
C TYR A 122 -31.23 -27.03 -35.27
N THR A 123 -30.80 -26.31 -34.24
CA THR A 123 -29.61 -26.64 -33.44
C THR A 123 -30.01 -26.72 -31.96
N VAL A 124 -29.17 -27.36 -31.16
CA VAL A 124 -29.19 -27.40 -29.68
C VAL A 124 -29.28 -26.00 -29.04
N ASP A 125 -29.20 -24.93 -29.84
CA ASP A 125 -29.28 -23.53 -29.42
C ASP A 125 -30.71 -23.02 -29.18
N SER A 126 -31.74 -23.84 -29.38
CA SER A 126 -33.16 -23.51 -29.13
C SER A 126 -33.67 -23.87 -27.71
N THR A 127 -32.77 -24.18 -26.78
CA THR A 127 -33.12 -24.50 -25.38
C THR A 127 -33.82 -23.33 -24.67
N MET A 128 -34.82 -23.65 -23.86
CA MET A 128 -35.49 -22.69 -22.99
C MET A 128 -35.48 -23.22 -21.56
N ALA A 129 -35.61 -22.32 -20.59
CA ALA A 129 -35.88 -22.70 -19.22
C ALA A 129 -37.03 -21.88 -18.65
N VAL A 130 -37.81 -22.50 -17.78
CA VAL A 130 -38.84 -21.86 -16.97
C VAL A 130 -38.57 -22.24 -15.52
N ALA A 131 -38.59 -21.26 -14.63
CA ALA A 131 -38.42 -21.47 -13.20
C ALA A 131 -39.42 -20.60 -12.43
N ILE A 132 -40.27 -21.22 -11.63
CA ILE A 132 -41.32 -20.55 -10.83
C ILE A 132 -40.89 -20.47 -9.36
N ASN A 133 -41.00 -19.27 -8.78
CA ASN A 133 -40.94 -19.04 -7.35
C ASN A 133 -42.38 -18.91 -6.82
N PRO A 134 -42.94 -19.96 -6.20
CA PRO A 134 -44.34 -19.95 -5.75
C PRO A 134 -44.58 -18.99 -4.58
N THR A 135 -43.56 -18.67 -3.79
CA THR A 135 -43.69 -17.80 -2.61
C THR A 135 -43.92 -16.34 -3.00
N TYR A 136 -43.24 -15.87 -4.04
CA TYR A 136 -43.35 -14.49 -4.53
C TYR A 136 -44.11 -14.36 -5.85
N ASN A 137 -44.64 -15.47 -6.39
CA ASN A 137 -45.26 -15.57 -7.72
C ASN A 137 -44.39 -14.97 -8.84
N ILE A 138 -43.08 -15.18 -8.76
CA ILE A 138 -42.12 -14.71 -9.77
C ILE A 138 -41.78 -15.86 -10.71
N VAL A 139 -41.81 -15.61 -12.02
CA VAL A 139 -41.45 -16.60 -13.04
C VAL A 139 -40.29 -16.08 -13.87
N VAL A 140 -39.24 -16.87 -13.98
CA VAL A 140 -38.11 -16.58 -14.86
C VAL A 140 -38.22 -17.47 -16.08
N VAL A 141 -38.24 -16.84 -17.26
CA VAL A 141 -38.25 -17.53 -18.56
C VAL A 141 -37.02 -17.14 -19.35
N THR A 142 -36.29 -18.13 -19.84
CA THR A 142 -35.05 -17.91 -20.59
C THR A 142 -35.18 -18.45 -22.01
N PHE A 143 -34.65 -17.69 -22.97
CA PHE A 143 -34.64 -18.01 -24.39
C PHE A 143 -33.18 -17.94 -24.87
N SER A 144 -32.50 -19.09 -24.95
CA SER A 144 -31.07 -19.13 -25.26
C SER A 144 -30.75 -18.63 -26.67
N SER A 145 -31.60 -18.96 -27.65
CA SER A 145 -31.40 -18.63 -29.07
C SER A 145 -31.41 -17.13 -29.37
N ILE A 146 -32.14 -16.35 -28.57
CA ILE A 146 -32.25 -14.89 -28.70
C ILE A 146 -31.57 -14.14 -27.54
N ASN A 147 -30.82 -14.85 -26.70
CA ASN A 147 -30.11 -14.29 -25.55
C ASN A 147 -31.02 -13.41 -24.67
N LEU A 148 -32.20 -13.93 -24.32
CA LEU A 148 -33.21 -13.17 -23.58
C LEU A 148 -33.62 -13.90 -22.30
N ILE A 149 -33.61 -13.16 -21.18
CA ILE A 149 -34.17 -13.60 -19.90
C ILE A 149 -35.31 -12.64 -19.57
N LYS A 150 -36.48 -13.18 -19.25
CA LYS A 150 -37.65 -12.41 -18.80
C LYS A 150 -38.03 -12.82 -17.40
N VAL A 151 -38.34 -11.83 -16.57
CA VAL A 151 -38.90 -12.00 -15.23
C VAL A 151 -40.35 -11.54 -15.27
N LEU A 152 -41.27 -12.42 -14.89
CA LEU A 152 -42.71 -12.19 -14.92
C LEU A 152 -43.25 -12.24 -13.49
N TYR A 153 -44.21 -11.36 -13.18
CA TYR A 153 -44.94 -11.42 -11.93
C TYR A 153 -46.33 -11.97 -12.22
N VAL A 154 -46.67 -13.08 -11.58
CA VAL A 154 -47.97 -13.73 -11.73
C VAL A 154 -48.90 -13.18 -10.65
N ASP A 155 -49.85 -12.35 -11.04
CA ASP A 155 -51.06 -12.15 -10.25
C ASP A 155 -52.03 -13.27 -10.61
N LYS A 156 -52.78 -13.80 -9.63
CA LYS A 156 -53.63 -14.99 -9.80
C LYS A 156 -54.68 -14.85 -10.92
N ASN A 157 -54.92 -13.61 -11.37
CA ASN A 157 -55.85 -13.29 -12.45
C ASN A 157 -55.17 -12.73 -13.72
N HIS A 158 -53.92 -12.25 -13.66
CA HIS A 158 -53.22 -11.60 -14.79
C HIS A 158 -51.68 -11.81 -14.69
N MET A 159 -51.02 -12.08 -15.82
CA MET A 159 -49.55 -11.94 -15.88
C MET A 159 -49.19 -10.48 -16.13
N ASN A 160 -48.69 -9.79 -15.10
CA ASN A 160 -48.09 -8.47 -15.30
C ASN A 160 -46.60 -8.65 -15.62
N SER A 161 -46.22 -8.34 -16.86
CA SER A 161 -44.82 -8.41 -17.26
C SER A 161 -44.08 -7.14 -16.84
N ALA A 162 -42.99 -7.30 -16.09
CA ALA A 162 -41.92 -6.30 -16.11
C ALA A 162 -40.91 -6.80 -17.14
N ALA A 163 -41.00 -6.31 -18.37
CA ALA A 163 -40.10 -6.72 -19.45
C ALA A 163 -38.68 -6.16 -19.21
N TRP A 164 -37.88 -6.88 -18.43
CA TRP A 164 -36.44 -6.63 -18.39
C TRP A 164 -35.83 -7.28 -19.63
N THR A 165 -35.52 -6.48 -20.64
CA THR A 165 -34.74 -6.96 -21.77
C THR A 165 -33.28 -6.88 -21.34
N LEU A 166 -32.66 -8.02 -21.06
CA LEU A 166 -31.19 -8.11 -21.07
C LEU A 166 -30.74 -7.94 -22.53
N ASN A 167 -30.77 -6.69 -23.03
CA ASN A 167 -30.11 -6.31 -24.27
C ASN A 167 -28.64 -6.01 -23.88
N PRO A 168 -27.66 -6.83 -24.31
CA PRO A 168 -26.26 -6.67 -23.92
C PRO A 168 -25.59 -5.42 -24.53
N THR A 169 -26.34 -4.46 -25.05
CA THR A 169 -25.79 -3.37 -25.88
C THR A 169 -25.42 -2.09 -25.13
N LYS A 170 -25.87 -1.82 -23.90
CA LYS A 170 -25.43 -0.60 -23.18
C LYS A 170 -25.38 -0.75 -21.65
N GLY A 171 -24.17 -0.84 -21.11
CA GLY A 171 -23.80 -0.01 -19.96
C GLY A 171 -23.61 -0.63 -18.57
N HIS A 172 -24.07 -1.86 -18.28
CA HIS A 172 -23.85 -2.49 -16.98
C HIS A 172 -23.41 -3.96 -17.14
N HIS A 173 -22.09 -4.18 -17.06
CA HIS A 173 -21.30 -5.42 -16.83
C HIS A 173 -21.89 -6.84 -17.03
N CYS A 174 -22.92 -7.04 -17.86
CA CYS A 174 -23.31 -8.36 -18.39
C CYS A 174 -22.78 -8.60 -19.82
N SER A 175 -21.90 -7.71 -20.31
CA SER A 175 -21.34 -7.74 -21.66
C SER A 175 -19.94 -8.33 -21.67
N ASN A 176 -19.82 -9.65 -21.63
CA ASN A 176 -18.70 -10.31 -22.30
C ASN A 176 -19.29 -11.09 -23.47
N ILE A 177 -18.82 -10.78 -24.67
CA ILE A 177 -19.26 -11.26 -26.00
C ILE A 177 -19.09 -12.80 -26.18
N ASN A 178 -18.72 -13.49 -25.11
CA ASN A 178 -18.22 -14.86 -25.06
C ASN A 178 -19.04 -15.74 -24.10
N ILE A 179 -20.32 -15.47 -23.88
CA ILE A 179 -21.19 -16.31 -23.01
C ILE A 179 -22.48 -16.66 -23.77
N GLY A 180 -22.73 -17.94 -24.03
CA GLY A 180 -24.01 -18.46 -24.52
C GLY A 180 -25.04 -18.53 -23.40
N MET A 181 -26.28 -18.08 -23.63
CA MET A 181 -27.18 -17.76 -22.51
C MET A 181 -28.05 -18.92 -21.99
N CYS A 182 -28.16 -18.95 -20.65
CA CYS A 182 -29.19 -19.54 -19.79
C CYS A 182 -30.00 -20.73 -20.32
N ARG A 183 -29.37 -21.92 -20.38
CA ARG A 183 -30.01 -23.18 -20.81
C ARG A 183 -30.90 -23.83 -19.74
N SER A 184 -30.65 -23.50 -18.48
CA SER A 184 -31.37 -24.04 -17.33
C SER A 184 -31.41 -22.98 -16.24
N ALA A 185 -32.52 -22.89 -15.53
CA ALA A 185 -32.71 -21.99 -14.40
C ALA A 185 -33.48 -22.73 -13.31
N VAL A 186 -33.05 -22.59 -12.05
CA VAL A 186 -33.71 -23.20 -10.90
C VAL A 186 -33.65 -22.27 -9.69
N TRP A 187 -34.74 -22.23 -8.93
CA TRP A 187 -34.77 -21.51 -7.65
C TRP A 187 -34.05 -22.32 -6.58
N LEU A 188 -33.06 -21.72 -5.92
CA LEU A 188 -32.35 -22.33 -4.80
C LEU A 188 -33.16 -22.18 -3.51
N ASN A 189 -33.72 -20.99 -3.32
CA ASN A 189 -34.65 -20.65 -2.25
C ASN A 189 -35.55 -19.50 -2.71
N ASP A 190 -36.43 -19.02 -1.84
CA ASP A 190 -37.34 -17.92 -2.16
C ASP A 190 -36.61 -16.63 -2.57
N LEU A 191 -35.33 -16.48 -2.23
CA LEU A 191 -34.54 -15.26 -2.41
C LEU A 191 -33.38 -15.41 -3.41
N SER A 192 -33.21 -16.57 -4.06
CA SER A 192 -32.08 -16.76 -4.98
C SER A 192 -32.38 -17.77 -6.08
N ILE A 193 -31.89 -17.45 -7.28
CA ILE A 193 -32.03 -18.27 -8.48
C ILE A 193 -30.65 -18.59 -9.05
N ALA A 194 -30.44 -19.84 -9.44
CA ALA A 194 -29.28 -20.29 -10.18
C ALA A 194 -29.62 -20.39 -11.67
N MET A 195 -28.74 -19.86 -12.52
CA MET A 195 -28.90 -19.84 -13.97
C MET A 195 -27.63 -20.39 -14.63
N LEU A 196 -27.81 -21.25 -15.62
CA LEU A 196 -26.72 -21.95 -16.30
C LEU A 196 -26.30 -21.25 -17.59
N PHE A 197 -25.09 -20.72 -17.61
CA PHE A 197 -24.49 -20.05 -18.76
C PHE A 197 -23.39 -20.90 -19.41
N SER A 198 -23.26 -20.83 -20.73
CA SER A 198 -22.15 -21.43 -21.47
C SER A 198 -21.04 -20.41 -21.63
N THR A 199 -19.79 -20.74 -21.35
CA THR A 199 -18.66 -19.82 -21.51
C THR A 199 -17.82 -20.19 -22.73
N VAL A 200 -17.56 -19.21 -23.60
CA VAL A 200 -16.62 -19.29 -24.73
C VAL A 200 -15.19 -18.95 -24.29
N SER A 201 -14.97 -18.60 -23.02
CA SER A 201 -13.62 -18.44 -22.48
C SER A 201 -12.88 -19.78 -22.47
N ASN A 202 -11.68 -19.84 -23.05
CA ASN A 202 -10.74 -20.97 -23.01
C ASN A 202 -10.27 -21.28 -21.56
N ARG A 203 -11.18 -21.67 -20.68
CA ARG A 203 -10.86 -22.16 -19.35
C ARG A 203 -10.72 -23.68 -19.43
N PRO A 204 -9.58 -24.26 -18.99
CA PRO A 204 -9.31 -25.67 -19.21
C PRO A 204 -10.22 -26.65 -18.44
N TRP A 205 -11.10 -26.15 -17.57
CA TRP A 205 -11.79 -26.94 -16.54
C TRP A 205 -13.31 -26.81 -16.55
N SER A 206 -13.90 -25.91 -17.37
CA SER A 206 -15.35 -25.89 -17.61
C SER A 206 -15.69 -25.03 -18.82
N MET A 207 -16.58 -25.54 -19.68
CA MET A 207 -17.21 -24.76 -20.76
C MET A 207 -18.53 -24.09 -20.30
N SER A 208 -18.87 -24.19 -19.03
CA SER A 208 -20.12 -23.70 -18.45
C SER A 208 -19.94 -23.10 -17.04
N GLU A 209 -20.79 -22.13 -16.69
CA GLU A 209 -20.82 -21.49 -15.37
C GLU A 209 -22.26 -21.41 -14.87
N VAL A 210 -22.46 -21.58 -13.56
CA VAL A 210 -23.72 -21.32 -12.89
C VAL A 210 -23.63 -19.97 -12.20
N HIS A 211 -24.47 -19.02 -12.61
CA HIS A 211 -24.53 -17.70 -12.01
C HIS A 211 -25.72 -17.67 -11.07
N VAL A 212 -25.49 -17.23 -9.83
CA VAL A 212 -26.54 -17.14 -8.82
C VAL A 212 -26.89 -15.68 -8.57
N TYR A 213 -28.19 -15.36 -8.67
CA TYR A 213 -28.73 -14.02 -8.50
C TYR A 213 -29.63 -13.96 -7.26
N ASP A 214 -29.68 -12.78 -6.63
CA ASP A 214 -30.69 -12.47 -5.62
C ASP A 214 -32.04 -12.21 -6.31
N ALA A 215 -33.11 -12.85 -5.86
CA ALA A 215 -34.47 -12.71 -6.37
C ALA A 215 -34.96 -11.26 -6.39
N ARG A 216 -34.49 -10.44 -5.44
CA ARG A 216 -34.84 -9.02 -5.33
C ARG A 216 -34.06 -8.14 -6.30
N SER A 217 -32.98 -8.66 -6.87
CA SER A 217 -32.13 -7.96 -7.83
C SER A 217 -31.70 -8.89 -8.97
N LEU A 218 -32.68 -9.49 -9.66
CA LEU A 218 -32.47 -10.43 -10.78
C LEU A 218 -31.69 -9.85 -11.98
N CYS A 219 -31.46 -8.53 -12.01
CA CYS A 219 -30.55 -7.84 -12.95
C CYS A 219 -29.51 -6.95 -12.24
N GLY A 220 -29.32 -7.14 -10.94
CA GLY A 220 -28.26 -6.51 -10.15
C GLY A 220 -26.94 -7.29 -10.26
N ASN A 221 -26.08 -7.11 -9.27
CA ASN A 221 -24.81 -7.82 -9.23
C ASN A 221 -25.03 -9.32 -8.98
N VAL A 222 -24.38 -10.18 -9.78
CA VAL A 222 -24.32 -11.63 -9.54
C VAL A 222 -23.87 -11.86 -8.09
N SER A 223 -24.62 -12.66 -7.33
CA SER A 223 -24.31 -12.97 -5.93
C SER A 223 -23.03 -13.79 -5.83
N PHE A 224 -22.90 -14.82 -6.66
CA PHE A 224 -21.66 -15.55 -6.90
C PHE A 224 -21.76 -16.40 -8.17
N VAL A 225 -20.62 -16.85 -8.67
CA VAL A 225 -20.51 -17.79 -9.79
C VAL A 225 -19.96 -19.11 -9.26
N PHE A 226 -20.49 -20.22 -9.77
CA PHE A 226 -19.94 -21.55 -9.60
C PHE A 226 -19.50 -22.09 -10.97
N PRO A 227 -18.37 -22.79 -11.06
CA PRO A 227 -17.40 -23.04 -9.99
C PRO A 227 -16.53 -21.81 -9.64
N ASN A 228 -15.98 -21.77 -8.41
CA ASN A 228 -15.15 -20.67 -7.91
C ASN A 228 -13.95 -21.17 -7.08
N ASN A 229 -13.17 -20.25 -6.50
CA ASN A 229 -11.95 -20.59 -5.77
C ASN A 229 -12.14 -21.41 -4.48
N GLN A 230 -13.30 -21.31 -3.84
CA GLN A 230 -13.65 -22.13 -2.66
C GLN A 230 -14.34 -23.43 -3.09
N GLN A 231 -15.10 -23.37 -4.18
CA GLN A 231 -15.86 -24.45 -4.80
C GLN A 231 -15.26 -24.81 -6.16
N HIS A 232 -14.01 -25.27 -6.17
CA HIS A 232 -13.32 -25.60 -7.41
C HIS A 232 -13.74 -26.98 -7.94
N ILE A 233 -13.45 -27.24 -9.22
CA ILE A 233 -13.62 -28.55 -9.86
C ILE A 233 -12.22 -29.03 -10.28
N GLN A 234 -11.84 -30.24 -9.90
CA GLN A 234 -10.58 -30.87 -10.35
C GLN A 234 -10.89 -31.94 -11.38
N TRP A 235 -11.09 -31.52 -12.63
CA TRP A 235 -11.26 -32.42 -13.78
C TRP A 235 -10.11 -32.24 -14.76
N LEU A 236 -9.71 -33.33 -15.41
CA LEU A 236 -8.66 -33.32 -16.44
C LEU A 236 -9.19 -32.91 -17.83
N THR A 237 -10.50 -33.01 -18.04
CA THR A 237 -11.21 -32.69 -19.28
C THR A 237 -12.18 -31.54 -19.06
N SER A 238 -12.41 -30.75 -20.10
CA SER A 238 -13.42 -29.71 -20.10
C SER A 238 -14.80 -30.32 -20.34
N PHE A 239 -15.67 -30.31 -19.33
CA PHE A 239 -17.06 -30.74 -19.43
C PHE A 239 -17.99 -29.53 -19.64
N ARG A 240 -19.23 -29.81 -20.06
CA ARG A 240 -20.35 -28.86 -20.15
C ARG A 240 -21.42 -29.22 -19.13
N PHE A 241 -21.95 -28.20 -18.47
CA PHE A 241 -23.16 -28.39 -17.68
C PHE A 241 -24.36 -28.40 -18.62
N LEU A 242 -25.24 -29.38 -18.44
CA LEU A 242 -26.44 -29.59 -19.25
C LEU A 242 -27.67 -29.02 -18.55
N GLN A 243 -27.86 -29.35 -17.28
CA GLN A 243 -29.09 -29.04 -16.55
C GLN A 243 -28.81 -28.82 -15.06
N LEU A 244 -29.60 -27.92 -14.47
CA LEU A 244 -29.65 -27.67 -13.03
C LEU A 244 -30.93 -28.28 -12.44
N ILE A 245 -30.81 -28.87 -11.26
CA ILE A 245 -31.91 -29.35 -10.42
C ILE A 245 -31.67 -28.81 -9.02
N SER A 246 -32.70 -28.29 -8.37
CA SER A 246 -32.62 -27.75 -7.00
C SER A 246 -33.69 -28.36 -6.11
N TRP A 247 -33.34 -28.69 -4.88
CA TRP A 247 -34.29 -29.08 -3.83
C TRP A 247 -33.77 -28.63 -2.47
N SER A 248 -34.65 -28.07 -1.62
CA SER A 248 -34.30 -27.66 -0.24
C SER A 248 -32.99 -26.84 -0.13
N GLY A 249 -32.68 -26.02 -1.14
CA GLY A 249 -31.44 -25.24 -1.21
C GLY A 249 -30.21 -25.97 -1.73
N HIS A 250 -30.25 -27.28 -1.97
CA HIS A 250 -29.19 -28.05 -2.62
C HIS A 250 -29.25 -27.84 -4.14
N LEU A 251 -28.09 -27.90 -4.80
CA LEU A 251 -27.98 -27.79 -6.25
C LEU A 251 -27.32 -29.04 -6.83
N LEU A 252 -27.98 -29.66 -7.79
CA LEU A 252 -27.45 -30.77 -8.58
C LEU A 252 -27.23 -30.29 -10.01
N ILE A 253 -26.08 -30.62 -10.57
CA ILE A 253 -25.69 -30.25 -11.93
C ILE A 253 -25.40 -31.53 -12.70
N LEU A 254 -26.08 -31.68 -13.84
CA LEU A 254 -25.84 -32.76 -14.79
C LEU A 254 -24.79 -32.32 -15.82
N THR A 255 -23.78 -33.15 -16.07
CA THR A 255 -22.73 -32.87 -17.07
C THR A 255 -22.93 -33.68 -18.35
N ASP A 256 -22.23 -33.30 -19.43
CA ASP A 256 -22.17 -34.06 -20.68
C ASP A 256 -21.37 -35.38 -20.57
N ASP A 257 -20.45 -35.49 -19.61
CA ASP A 257 -19.73 -36.73 -19.28
C ASP A 257 -20.57 -37.74 -18.44
N GLU A 258 -21.91 -37.64 -18.45
CA GLU A 258 -22.83 -38.50 -17.68
C GLU A 258 -22.64 -38.48 -16.14
N THR A 259 -21.93 -37.48 -15.61
CA THR A 259 -21.69 -37.34 -14.18
C THR A 259 -22.64 -36.35 -13.53
N MET A 260 -22.89 -36.55 -12.23
CA MET A 260 -23.73 -35.67 -11.43
C MET A 260 -22.90 -34.96 -10.35
N LEU A 261 -22.98 -33.63 -10.30
CA LEU A 261 -22.36 -32.81 -9.25
C LEU A 261 -23.42 -32.37 -8.24
N LEU A 262 -23.36 -32.88 -7.01
CA LEU A 262 -24.21 -32.43 -5.91
C LEU A 262 -23.46 -31.42 -5.04
N ILE A 263 -23.96 -30.18 -5.02
CA ILE A 263 -23.50 -29.09 -4.16
C ILE A 263 -24.52 -28.92 -3.04
N PRO A 264 -24.21 -29.35 -1.80
CA PRO A 264 -25.17 -29.25 -0.73
C PRO A 264 -25.31 -27.81 -0.22
N SER A 265 -26.52 -27.46 0.23
CA SER A 265 -26.71 -26.27 1.06
C SER A 265 -25.96 -26.45 2.37
N THR A 266 -25.21 -25.43 2.79
CA THR A 266 -24.34 -25.48 3.96
C THR A 266 -24.81 -24.52 5.03
N ALA A 267 -24.68 -24.94 6.29
CA ALA A 267 -25.00 -24.10 7.44
C ALA A 267 -24.11 -22.84 7.50
N PRO A 268 -24.53 -21.78 8.20
CA PRO A 268 -23.72 -20.59 8.40
C PRO A 268 -22.33 -20.93 8.95
N GLY A 269 -21.30 -20.28 8.40
CA GLY A 269 -19.89 -20.54 8.72
C GLY A 269 -19.25 -21.71 7.96
N PHE A 270 -19.97 -22.38 7.05
CA PHE A 270 -19.45 -23.48 6.22
C PHE A 270 -19.66 -23.24 4.73
N THR A 271 -18.83 -23.86 3.90
CA THR A 271 -18.97 -23.86 2.44
C THR A 271 -18.69 -25.23 1.87
N SER A 272 -19.25 -25.50 0.70
CA SER A 272 -19.05 -26.76 -0.03
C SER A 272 -17.67 -26.76 -0.69
N SER A 273 -16.98 -27.89 -0.70
CA SER A 273 -15.64 -28.05 -1.30
C SER A 273 -15.56 -29.36 -2.08
N TRP A 274 -14.65 -29.42 -3.04
CA TRP A 274 -14.41 -30.61 -3.85
C TRP A 274 -14.05 -31.81 -2.94
N PRO A 275 -14.66 -33.00 -3.14
CA PRO A 275 -14.41 -34.14 -2.26
C PRO A 275 -12.99 -34.70 -2.47
N VAL A 276 -12.49 -35.45 -1.48
CA VAL A 276 -11.11 -36.01 -1.50
C VAL A 276 -11.07 -37.42 -2.12
N LYS A 277 -12.23 -38.10 -2.21
CA LYS A 277 -12.38 -39.44 -2.81
C LYS A 277 -13.57 -39.44 -3.76
N PHE A 278 -13.40 -39.98 -4.97
CA PHE A 278 -14.45 -40.03 -5.99
C PHE A 278 -14.90 -41.47 -6.22
N GLY A 279 -16.22 -41.69 -6.20
CA GLY A 279 -16.86 -42.84 -6.83
C GLY A 279 -17.15 -42.52 -8.30
N PHE A 280 -17.12 -43.52 -9.18
CA PHE A 280 -17.10 -43.36 -10.64
C PHE A 280 -18.42 -42.88 -11.31
N SER A 281 -19.30 -42.16 -10.62
CA SER A 281 -20.53 -41.62 -11.26
C SER A 281 -21.07 -40.33 -10.61
N ASP A 282 -21.03 -40.24 -9.29
CA ASP A 282 -21.62 -39.13 -8.53
C ASP A 282 -20.59 -38.40 -7.68
N ILE A 283 -20.47 -37.09 -7.86
CA ILE A 283 -19.56 -36.23 -7.09
C ILE A 283 -20.38 -35.38 -6.12
N VAL A 284 -20.28 -35.73 -4.84
CA VAL A 284 -20.91 -34.96 -3.76
C VAL A 284 -19.86 -34.07 -3.12
N TYR A 285 -20.09 -32.75 -3.13
CA TYR A 285 -19.20 -31.79 -2.47
C TYR A 285 -19.21 -31.99 -0.95
N ASN A 286 -18.03 -31.94 -0.34
CA ASN A 286 -17.85 -32.00 1.10
C ASN A 286 -18.18 -30.67 1.76
N VAL A 287 -18.62 -30.69 3.02
CA VAL A 287 -18.83 -29.47 3.81
C VAL A 287 -17.55 -29.14 4.59
N THR A 288 -17.04 -27.93 4.40
CA THR A 288 -15.82 -27.43 5.05
C THR A 288 -16.05 -26.09 5.75
N PRO A 289 -15.33 -25.79 6.84
CA PRO A 289 -15.39 -24.47 7.48
C PRO A 289 -15.03 -23.35 6.49
N CYS A 290 -15.61 -22.16 6.68
CA CYS A 290 -15.05 -20.96 6.05
C CYS A 290 -13.62 -20.73 6.52
N ILE A 291 -12.74 -20.42 5.58
CA ILE A 291 -11.35 -20.05 5.87
C ILE A 291 -11.28 -18.73 6.64
N ALA A 292 -10.19 -18.53 7.38
CA ALA A 292 -9.94 -17.27 8.09
C ALA A 292 -9.99 -16.06 7.15
N GLY A 293 -10.47 -14.92 7.64
CA GLY A 293 -10.72 -13.72 6.84
C GLY A 293 -12.02 -13.75 6.00
N THR A 294 -12.78 -14.85 6.06
CA THR A 294 -14.09 -14.98 5.40
C THR A 294 -15.19 -15.31 6.39
N PHE A 295 -16.45 -15.07 6.00
CA PHE A 295 -17.62 -15.36 6.81
C PHE A 295 -18.79 -15.84 5.95
N LYS A 296 -19.73 -16.56 6.55
CA LYS A 296 -20.99 -16.89 5.91
C LYS A 296 -22.12 -16.86 6.92
N ASN A 297 -23.10 -15.98 6.71
CA ASN A 297 -24.22 -15.78 7.61
C ASN A 297 -25.54 -16.42 7.13
N THR A 298 -25.57 -16.96 5.92
CA THR A 298 -26.74 -17.57 5.29
C THR A 298 -26.59 -19.08 5.16
N THR A 299 -27.72 -19.78 5.10
CA THR A 299 -27.79 -21.21 4.77
C THR A 299 -28.07 -21.35 3.28
N ASP A 300 -27.04 -21.54 2.48
CA ASP A 300 -27.15 -21.65 1.01
C ASP A 300 -25.97 -22.45 0.43
N ILE A 301 -25.96 -22.62 -0.89
CA ILE A 301 -24.84 -23.23 -1.64
C ILE A 301 -23.71 -22.23 -1.95
N GLY A 302 -23.79 -20.98 -1.49
CA GLY A 302 -22.81 -19.95 -1.80
C GLY A 302 -21.45 -20.15 -1.12
N PRO A 303 -20.39 -19.53 -1.66
CA PRO A 303 -19.09 -19.47 -1.00
C PRO A 303 -19.14 -18.57 0.24
N CYS A 304 -18.15 -18.69 1.12
CA CYS A 304 -17.94 -17.72 2.20
C CYS A 304 -17.58 -16.36 1.60
N LYS A 305 -18.07 -15.25 2.16
CA LYS A 305 -17.81 -13.85 1.75
C LYS A 305 -16.56 -13.30 2.46
N VAL A 306 -15.82 -12.39 1.81
CA VAL A 306 -14.59 -11.81 2.38
C VAL A 306 -15.01 -10.79 3.42
N CYS A 307 -14.33 -10.77 4.57
CA CYS A 307 -14.57 -9.73 5.55
C CYS A 307 -14.25 -8.35 4.96
N PRO A 308 -15.16 -7.35 5.09
CA PRO A 308 -14.90 -6.00 4.63
C PRO A 308 -13.72 -5.37 5.38
N SER A 309 -13.16 -4.30 4.82
CA SER A 309 -12.08 -3.55 5.48
C SER A 309 -12.50 -3.05 6.87
N GLN A 310 -11.54 -2.91 7.78
CA GLN A 310 -11.76 -2.63 9.20
C GLN A 310 -12.56 -3.69 9.97
N THR A 311 -12.75 -4.89 9.41
CA THR A 311 -13.29 -6.03 10.13
C THR A 311 -12.35 -7.23 10.04
N LYS A 312 -12.47 -8.16 10.98
CA LYS A 312 -11.64 -9.36 11.10
C LYS A 312 -12.46 -10.62 11.34
N ASN A 313 -11.91 -11.76 10.93
CA ASN A 313 -12.38 -13.07 11.37
C ASN A 313 -11.22 -14.06 11.48
N LEU A 314 -10.99 -14.56 12.70
CA LEU A 314 -9.92 -15.49 13.04
C LEU A 314 -10.09 -16.90 12.44
N GLY A 315 -11.23 -17.21 11.82
CA GLY A 315 -11.51 -18.55 11.32
C GLY A 315 -11.95 -19.53 12.42
N LYS A 316 -12.37 -19.03 13.59
CA LYS A 316 -12.91 -19.86 14.67
C LYS A 316 -14.34 -20.30 14.32
N LEU A 317 -14.56 -21.61 14.32
CA LEU A 317 -15.86 -22.22 14.02
C LEU A 317 -16.94 -21.82 15.06
N PRO A 318 -18.14 -21.36 14.64
CA PRO A 318 -18.57 -21.06 13.27
C PRO A 318 -18.28 -19.61 12.84
N CYS A 319 -17.75 -19.44 11.62
CA CYS A 319 -17.39 -18.15 11.01
C CYS A 319 -18.61 -17.39 10.44
N THR A 320 -19.54 -16.96 11.30
CA THR A 320 -20.83 -16.40 10.86
C THR A 320 -20.84 -14.89 10.63
N LYS A 321 -19.93 -14.15 11.26
CA LYS A 321 -19.84 -12.69 11.16
C LYS A 321 -18.37 -12.22 11.22
N CYS A 322 -18.11 -11.03 10.71
CA CYS A 322 -16.83 -10.34 10.91
C CYS A 322 -16.95 -9.39 12.11
N GLU A 323 -15.92 -9.35 12.95
CA GLU A 323 -15.84 -8.47 14.10
C GLU A 323 -15.17 -7.15 13.69
N PRO A 324 -15.62 -5.98 14.19
CA PRO A 324 -14.95 -4.72 13.89
C PRO A 324 -13.56 -4.69 14.55
N CYS A 325 -12.61 -4.07 13.86
CA CYS A 325 -11.29 -3.80 14.39
C CYS A 325 -11.24 -2.47 15.16
N ALA A 326 -10.28 -2.33 16.08
CA ALA A 326 -10.00 -1.04 16.72
C ALA A 326 -9.61 0.03 15.68
N SER A 327 -10.07 1.28 15.88
CA SER A 327 -9.82 2.41 14.95
C SER A 327 -8.35 2.76 14.75
N THR A 328 -7.49 2.36 15.68
CA THR A 328 -6.03 2.58 15.65
C THR A 328 -5.26 1.37 15.10
N SER A 329 -5.95 0.29 14.72
CA SER A 329 -5.38 -0.94 14.21
C SER A 329 -5.56 -1.07 12.70
N PHE A 330 -4.64 -1.78 12.05
CA PHE A 330 -4.71 -2.07 10.63
C PHE A 330 -5.44 -3.40 10.39
N CYS A 331 -6.57 -3.31 9.69
CA CYS A 331 -7.34 -4.44 9.20
C CYS A 331 -7.73 -4.19 7.74
N SER A 332 -7.05 -4.89 6.84
CA SER A 332 -7.33 -4.87 5.41
C SER A 332 -8.59 -5.67 5.07
N LEU A 333 -9.00 -5.63 3.81
CA LEU A 333 -9.97 -6.58 3.28
C LEU A 333 -9.51 -8.03 3.55
N GLY A 334 -10.40 -8.86 4.08
CA GLY A 334 -10.10 -10.25 4.42
C GLY A 334 -9.22 -10.42 5.66
N SER A 335 -9.19 -9.45 6.57
CA SER A 335 -8.32 -9.52 7.76
C SER A 335 -8.66 -10.67 8.68
N ILE A 336 -7.63 -11.26 9.27
CA ILE A 336 -7.72 -12.37 10.22
C ILE A 336 -7.59 -11.87 11.67
N GLY A 337 -6.83 -10.79 11.88
CA GLY A 337 -6.58 -10.20 13.19
C GLY A 337 -6.34 -8.69 13.11
N GLU A 338 -6.02 -8.08 14.26
CA GLU A 338 -5.65 -6.67 14.33
C GLU A 338 -4.14 -6.52 14.32
N ILE A 339 -3.63 -5.62 13.49
CA ILE A 339 -2.20 -5.34 13.41
C ILE A 339 -1.95 -3.92 13.90
N SER A 340 -1.06 -3.77 14.89
CA SER A 340 -0.59 -2.45 15.30
C SER A 340 0.54 -2.00 14.37
N LEU A 341 0.30 -0.97 13.55
CA LEU A 341 1.31 -0.42 12.64
C LEU A 341 2.55 0.13 13.37
N LYS A 342 2.43 0.43 14.68
CA LYS A 342 3.58 0.81 15.52
C LYS A 342 4.65 -0.28 15.61
N ASN A 343 4.27 -1.55 15.46
CA ASN A 343 5.20 -2.68 15.50
C ASN A 343 5.95 -2.87 14.17
N TYR A 344 5.48 -2.22 13.09
CA TYR A 344 5.97 -2.40 11.73
C TYR A 344 6.39 -1.07 11.08
N PRO A 345 7.30 -0.28 11.70
CA PRO A 345 7.70 1.00 11.14
C PRO A 345 8.46 0.82 9.82
N SER A 346 8.18 1.72 8.88
CA SER A 346 9.06 2.00 7.74
C SER A 346 10.16 2.94 8.18
N TYR A 347 11.40 2.59 7.90
CA TYR A 347 12.55 3.46 8.12
C TYR A 347 13.59 3.18 7.06
N VAL A 348 14.18 4.25 6.54
CA VAL A 348 15.33 4.18 5.67
C VAL A 348 16.47 4.87 6.41
N GLN A 349 17.63 4.24 6.41
CA GLN A 349 18.84 4.82 6.99
C GLN A 349 19.35 5.93 6.07
N THR A 350 18.66 7.07 6.03
CA THR A 350 19.13 8.26 5.29
C THR A 350 20.03 9.08 6.19
N PHE A 351 21.26 9.33 5.73
CA PHE A 351 22.15 10.30 6.35
C PHE A 351 22.37 11.42 5.35
N ALA A 352 21.81 12.60 5.66
CA ALA A 352 22.17 13.81 4.95
C ALA A 352 23.56 14.24 5.44
N TYR A 353 24.52 14.34 4.54
CA TYR A 353 25.73 15.11 4.85
C TYR A 353 25.31 16.56 5.02
N PRO A 354 25.81 17.26 6.06
CA PRO A 354 25.56 18.68 6.18
C PRO A 354 26.14 19.39 4.97
N ASP A 355 25.48 20.47 4.57
CA ASP A 355 25.97 21.32 3.50
C ASP A 355 27.38 21.82 3.85
N ALA A 356 28.24 21.91 2.84
CA ALA A 356 29.54 22.53 3.01
C ALA A 356 29.34 23.98 3.47
N PRO A 357 30.20 24.50 4.37
CA PRO A 357 30.10 25.89 4.78
C PRO A 357 30.26 26.83 3.58
N ASP A 358 29.52 27.94 3.58
CA ASP A 358 29.53 28.95 2.51
C ASP A 358 30.93 29.55 2.28
N THR A 359 31.80 29.51 3.30
CA THR A 359 33.19 29.95 3.23
C THR A 359 34.13 28.83 3.69
N ASN A 360 35.13 28.54 2.85
CA ASN A 360 36.15 27.50 3.06
C ASN A 360 37.53 28.08 3.45
N ASN A 361 37.59 29.37 3.81
CA ASN A 361 38.82 30.04 4.25
C ASN A 361 38.80 30.28 5.76
N TYR A 362 39.75 29.69 6.50
CA TYR A 362 39.80 29.82 7.95
C TYR A 362 40.03 31.24 8.44
N ASP A 363 40.81 32.05 7.73
CA ASP A 363 41.05 33.44 8.15
C ASP A 363 39.74 34.23 8.11
N ASP A 364 38.91 34.01 7.09
CA ASP A 364 37.59 34.63 6.98
C ASP A 364 36.62 34.08 8.05
N LEU A 365 36.68 32.79 8.36
CA LEU A 365 35.89 32.18 9.44
C LEU A 365 36.27 32.73 10.82
N LEU A 366 37.57 32.88 11.07
CA LEU A 366 38.11 33.43 12.31
C LEU A 366 37.72 34.91 12.46
N VAL A 367 37.90 35.71 11.41
CA VAL A 367 37.50 37.13 11.38
C VAL A 367 36.00 37.27 11.56
N HIS A 368 35.21 36.49 10.83
CA HIS A 368 33.75 36.51 10.92
C HIS A 368 33.29 36.21 12.35
N LYS A 369 33.84 35.19 13.02
CA LYS A 369 33.46 34.83 14.39
C LYS A 369 33.94 35.78 15.46
N ILE A 370 35.09 36.41 15.26
CA ILE A 370 35.56 37.44 16.20
C ILE A 370 34.70 38.69 16.08
N LEU A 371 34.32 39.09 14.86
CA LEU A 371 33.61 40.35 14.59
C LEU A 371 32.08 40.25 14.63
N THR A 372 31.47 39.06 14.61
CA THR A 372 30.01 38.93 14.66
C THR A 372 29.46 39.27 16.05
N ILE A 373 28.61 40.31 16.09
CA ILE A 373 27.80 40.71 17.24
C ILE A 373 26.33 40.66 16.81
N SER A 374 25.89 39.50 16.32
CA SER A 374 24.50 39.28 15.90
C SER A 374 23.98 37.97 16.49
N GLY A 375 22.68 37.92 16.80
CA GLY A 375 22.01 36.70 17.28
C GLY A 375 21.48 36.78 18.73
N PRO A 376 21.04 35.64 19.31
CA PRO A 376 20.45 35.59 20.64
C PRO A 376 21.42 36.04 21.74
N ARG A 377 20.90 36.50 22.90
CA ARG A 377 21.69 37.12 24.00
C ARG A 377 22.92 36.30 24.43
N ARG A 378 22.87 34.97 24.32
CA ARG A 378 23.99 34.05 24.59
C ARG A 378 25.20 34.33 23.68
N CYS A 379 24.97 34.67 22.42
CA CYS A 379 26.00 34.86 21.40
C CYS A 379 26.77 36.17 21.57
N ILE A 380 26.09 37.21 22.06
CA ILE A 380 26.71 38.49 22.41
C ILE A 380 27.67 38.30 23.59
N VAL A 381 27.29 37.52 24.60
CA VAL A 381 28.12 37.25 25.79
C VAL A 381 29.30 36.33 25.50
N ILE A 382 29.23 35.50 24.45
CA ILE A 382 30.33 34.61 24.04
C ILE A 382 31.29 35.30 23.06
N SER A 383 30.89 36.41 22.43
CA SER A 383 31.71 37.14 21.44
C SER A 383 33.02 37.70 22.04
N PRO A 384 34.19 37.38 21.46
CA PRO A 384 35.48 37.93 21.91
C PRO A 384 35.56 39.45 21.81
N VAL A 385 34.95 40.05 20.79
CA VAL A 385 34.90 41.51 20.62
C VAL A 385 34.05 42.17 21.69
N PHE A 386 32.97 41.54 22.15
CA PHE A 386 32.18 42.06 23.27
C PHE A 386 33.03 42.18 24.54
N TRP A 387 33.80 41.15 24.89
CA TRP A 387 34.71 41.20 26.05
C TRP A 387 35.85 42.19 25.87
N ALA A 388 36.44 42.25 24.67
CA ALA A 388 37.48 43.24 24.36
C ALA A 388 36.93 44.68 24.48
N LEU A 389 35.74 44.97 23.92
CA LEU A 389 35.08 46.27 24.03
C LEU A 389 34.68 46.59 25.47
N LEU A 390 34.20 45.61 26.24
CA LEU A 390 33.85 45.80 27.65
C LEU A 390 35.09 46.13 28.49
N ILE A 391 36.21 45.46 28.24
CA ILE A 391 37.50 45.79 28.86
C ILE A 391 37.94 47.19 28.44
N ILE A 392 37.90 47.53 27.15
CA ILE A 392 38.25 48.87 26.66
C ILE A 392 37.35 49.94 27.29
N ALA A 393 36.04 49.70 27.41
CA ALA A 393 35.09 50.63 28.02
C ALA A 393 35.35 50.82 29.52
N LEU A 394 35.58 49.73 30.27
CA LEU A 394 36.01 49.79 31.67
C LEU A 394 37.32 50.57 31.81
N CYS A 395 38.28 50.36 30.90
CA CYS A 395 39.52 51.11 30.85
C CYS A 395 39.29 52.61 30.60
N PHE A 396 38.40 52.98 29.67
CA PHE A 396 38.03 54.38 29.43
C PHE A 396 37.34 55.00 30.64
N ILE A 397 36.47 54.27 31.34
CA ILE A 397 35.81 54.74 32.57
C ILE A 397 36.83 54.98 33.68
N ILE A 398 37.76 54.03 33.88
CA ILE A 398 38.85 54.17 34.85
C ILE A 398 39.71 55.39 34.48
N TRP A 399 40.08 55.53 33.20
CA TRP A 399 40.85 56.68 32.73
C TRP A 399 40.13 58.01 32.98
N PHE A 400 38.87 58.11 32.61
CA PHE A 400 38.07 59.32 32.78
C PHE A 400 37.88 59.65 34.28
N SER A 401 37.63 58.64 35.12
CA SER A 401 37.53 58.79 36.58
C SER A 401 38.84 59.29 37.18
N MET A 402 40.00 58.82 36.68
CA MET A 402 41.31 59.29 37.14
C MET A 402 41.60 60.72 36.70
N ILE A 403 41.20 61.13 35.49
CA ILE A 403 41.30 62.53 35.03
C ILE A 403 40.41 63.43 35.89
N LEU A 404 39.16 63.02 36.14
CA LEU A 404 38.24 63.76 37.01
C LEU A 404 38.80 63.88 38.43
N TRP A 405 39.30 62.79 39.02
CA TRP A 405 39.93 62.83 40.34
C TRP A 405 41.17 63.73 40.40
N LYS A 406 41.96 63.78 39.33
CA LYS A 406 43.12 64.70 39.24
C LYS A 406 42.69 66.16 39.11
N LYS A 407 41.57 66.45 38.46
CA LYS A 407 41.07 67.81 38.21
C LYS A 407 40.27 68.38 39.39
N PHE A 408 39.54 67.55 40.14
CA PHE A 408 38.64 68.00 41.21
C PHE A 408 39.29 68.10 42.61
N ASN A 409 40.53 67.66 42.80
CA ASN A 409 41.36 67.86 44.00
C ASN A 409 40.58 67.82 45.35
N CYS A 410 39.69 66.83 45.53
CA CYS A 410 38.89 66.72 46.74
C CYS A 410 39.76 66.29 47.95
N PRO A 411 39.81 67.07 49.04
CA PRO A 411 40.68 66.78 50.20
C PRO A 411 40.31 65.51 50.99
N ARG A 412 39.12 64.91 50.76
CA ARG A 412 38.67 63.68 51.43
C ARG A 412 39.12 62.36 50.77
N GLY A 413 39.78 62.39 49.61
CA GLY A 413 40.23 61.18 48.89
C GLY A 413 41.64 60.65 49.23
N GLY A 414 42.40 61.38 50.06
CA GLY A 414 43.79 61.07 50.41
C GLY A 414 44.10 59.63 50.88
N PRO A 415 43.31 59.00 51.76
CA PRO A 415 43.61 57.65 52.25
C PRO A 415 43.31 56.55 51.21
N HIS A 416 42.29 56.71 50.37
CA HIS A 416 41.99 55.76 49.30
C HIS A 416 43.04 55.82 48.18
N ARG A 417 43.54 57.03 47.84
CA ARG A 417 44.63 57.22 46.88
C ARG A 417 45.91 56.50 47.32
N LYS A 418 46.26 56.55 48.61
CA LYS A 418 47.43 55.84 49.18
C LYS A 418 47.27 54.32 49.16
N ARG A 419 46.07 53.78 49.45
CA ARG A 419 45.83 52.32 49.36
C ARG A 419 45.88 51.81 47.93
N LEU A 420 45.31 52.54 46.98
CA LEU A 420 45.38 52.20 45.55
C LEU A 420 46.80 52.26 45.00
N THR A 421 47.59 53.30 45.34
CA THR A 421 49.02 53.39 44.94
C THR A 421 49.84 52.22 45.44
N VAL A 422 49.56 51.70 46.64
CA VAL A 422 50.26 50.53 47.19
C VAL A 422 49.85 49.25 46.46
N PHE A 423 48.56 49.06 46.20
CA PHE A 423 48.05 47.85 45.52
C PHE A 423 48.55 47.75 44.07
N PHE A 424 48.67 48.90 43.40
CA PHE A 424 49.09 49.00 42.00
C PHE A 424 50.57 49.39 41.81
N ARG A 425 51.37 49.32 42.87
CA ARG A 425 52.80 49.71 42.83
C ARG A 425 53.63 48.83 41.91
N LYS A 426 53.27 47.55 41.75
CA LYS A 426 54.00 46.58 40.91
C LYS A 426 53.51 46.50 39.46
N THR A 427 52.31 46.96 39.16
CA THR A 427 51.74 46.95 37.80
C THR A 427 51.96 48.27 37.05
N ASN A 428 52.70 49.22 37.65
CA ASN A 428 52.97 50.54 37.10
C ASN A 428 51.70 51.32 36.67
N ILE A 429 50.57 51.05 37.33
CA ILE A 429 49.28 51.66 37.00
C ILE A 429 49.15 53.08 37.60
N ILE A 430 49.98 53.47 38.59
CA ILE A 430 49.76 54.73 39.35
C ILE A 430 50.98 55.68 39.42
N ASN A 431 52.20 55.29 39.03
CA ASN A 431 53.34 56.23 38.99
C ASN A 431 53.84 56.50 37.56
N GLU A 432 53.89 57.79 37.23
CA GLU A 432 54.65 58.46 36.17
C GLU A 432 54.40 58.07 34.69
N ASP A 433 54.14 59.10 33.88
CA ASP A 433 54.37 59.19 32.43
C ASP A 433 53.60 58.29 31.44
N GLY A 434 52.36 57.93 31.75
CA GLY A 434 51.41 57.45 30.72
C GLY A 434 51.60 55.99 30.28
N HIS A 435 52.27 55.18 31.11
CA HIS A 435 52.48 53.74 30.89
C HIS A 435 51.29 52.86 31.25
N TRP A 436 50.25 53.39 31.94
CA TRP A 436 49.04 52.65 32.31
C TRP A 436 48.20 52.21 31.09
N ILE A 437 48.25 52.99 30.00
CA ILE A 437 47.60 52.65 28.73
C ILE A 437 48.22 51.38 28.14
N GLY A 438 49.56 51.23 28.22
CA GLY A 438 50.28 50.07 27.72
C GLY A 438 49.92 48.78 28.46
N GLY A 439 49.84 48.81 29.79
CA GLY A 439 49.45 47.64 30.59
C GLY A 439 48.01 47.17 30.36
N LEU A 440 47.08 48.11 30.09
CA LEU A 440 45.70 47.78 29.76
C LEU A 440 45.56 47.24 28.33
N PHE A 441 46.35 47.76 27.38
CA PHE A 441 46.46 47.18 26.04
C PHE A 441 47.00 45.75 26.08
N SER A 442 48.02 45.48 26.90
CA SER A 442 48.53 44.12 27.08
C SER A 442 47.46 43.17 27.62
N PHE A 443 46.58 43.63 28.51
CA PHE A 443 45.47 42.81 29.03
C PHE A 443 44.41 42.52 27.96
N ALA A 444 44.04 43.52 27.15
CA ALA A 444 43.11 43.32 26.02
C ALA A 444 43.68 42.33 24.98
N CYS A 445 44.98 42.44 24.65
CA CYS A 445 45.66 41.48 23.77
C CYS A 445 45.68 40.06 24.37
N LEU A 446 45.90 39.92 25.68
CA LEU A 446 45.92 38.61 26.36
C LEU A 446 44.53 37.96 26.31
N VAL A 447 43.46 38.73 26.54
CA VAL A 447 42.08 38.23 26.42
C VAL A 447 41.81 37.75 24.99
N LEU A 448 42.14 38.55 23.98
CA LEU A 448 41.97 38.15 22.58
C LEU A 448 42.79 36.89 22.23
N PHE A 449 44.03 36.79 22.72
CA PHE A 449 44.89 35.62 22.52
C PHE A 449 44.32 34.34 23.16
N ALA A 450 43.75 34.45 24.36
CA ALA A 450 43.11 33.32 25.04
C ALA A 450 41.87 32.85 24.26
N PHE A 451 41.07 33.78 23.73
CA PHE A 451 39.89 33.47 22.93
C PHE A 451 40.24 32.85 21.57
N THR A 452 41.23 33.38 20.85
CA THR A 452 41.67 32.82 19.55
C THR A 452 42.23 31.40 19.73
N SER A 453 43.03 31.18 20.78
CA SER A 453 43.56 29.86 21.12
C SER A 453 42.46 28.87 21.52
N GLY A 454 41.47 29.32 22.29
CA GLY A 454 40.31 28.51 22.67
C GLY A 454 39.44 28.11 21.47
N PHE A 455 39.18 29.05 20.56
CA PHE A 455 38.46 28.80 19.31
C PHE A 455 39.20 27.80 18.43
N ALA A 456 40.51 27.98 18.23
CA ALA A 456 41.33 27.06 17.42
C ALA A 456 41.30 25.62 17.97
N PHE A 457 41.37 25.44 19.29
CA PHE A 457 41.28 24.12 19.91
C PHE A 457 39.93 23.45 19.67
N GLU A 458 38.82 24.18 19.85
CA GLU A 458 37.49 23.64 19.62
C GLU A 458 37.25 23.35 18.13
N PHE A 459 37.71 24.23 17.23
CA PHE A 459 37.62 24.03 15.79
C PHE A 459 38.31 22.74 15.33
N LEU A 460 39.45 22.36 15.94
CA LEU A 460 40.09 21.05 15.70
C LEU A 460 39.27 19.87 16.23
N SER A 461 38.60 20.04 17.37
CA SER A 461 37.80 18.97 18.00
C SER A 461 36.52 18.64 17.22
N LEU A 462 36.12 19.50 16.29
CA LEU A 462 34.94 19.35 15.43
C LEU A 462 35.23 18.55 14.14
N TYR A 463 36.36 17.83 14.07
CA TYR A 463 36.73 16.95 12.97
C TYR A 463 37.20 15.56 13.48
N PRO A 464 36.79 14.44 12.83
CA PRO A 464 35.81 14.34 11.75
C PRO A 464 34.36 14.42 12.27
N ILE A 465 33.44 14.86 11.41
CA ILE A 465 32.03 15.11 11.79
C ILE A 465 31.31 13.86 12.32
N GLU A 466 31.77 12.68 11.91
CA GLU A 466 31.22 11.39 12.31
C GLU A 466 31.45 11.08 13.80
N LYS A 467 32.31 11.86 14.47
CA LYS A 467 32.62 11.76 15.90
C LYS A 467 32.31 13.04 16.70
N SER A 468 31.83 14.11 16.04
CA SER A 468 31.72 15.43 16.68
C SER A 468 30.36 15.63 17.37
N PHE A 469 30.40 16.23 18.56
CA PHE A 469 29.22 16.71 19.30
C PHE A 469 29.00 18.20 19.05
N THR A 470 27.77 18.68 19.30
CA THR A 470 27.42 20.10 19.10
C THR A 470 28.35 21.04 19.88
N PRO A 471 29.03 22.00 19.22
CA PRO A 471 30.03 22.87 19.87
C PRO A 471 29.43 23.81 20.92
N PHE A 472 30.25 24.16 21.91
CA PHE A 472 29.88 25.04 23.03
C PHE A 472 29.90 26.53 22.64
N PHE A 473 30.74 26.91 21.66
CA PHE A 473 30.88 28.29 21.17
C PHE A 473 30.14 28.60 19.86
N SER A 474 29.31 27.69 19.31
CA SER A 474 28.52 28.00 18.11
C SER A 474 27.15 28.57 18.43
N CYS A 475 26.78 29.59 17.66
CA CYS A 475 25.56 30.37 17.80
C CYS A 475 24.75 30.48 16.51
N ASP A 476 25.38 30.28 15.35
CA ASP A 476 24.74 30.21 14.04
C ASP A 476 25.60 29.26 13.19
N ASN A 477 24.95 28.22 12.65
CA ASN A 477 25.46 27.01 11.99
C ASN A 477 26.59 26.27 12.74
N PRO A 478 26.57 24.94 12.84
CA PRO A 478 27.74 24.22 13.35
C PRO A 478 28.88 24.43 12.35
N LEU A 479 29.77 25.40 12.59
CA LEU A 479 31.01 25.48 11.85
C LEU A 479 31.81 24.25 12.18
N THR A 480 31.87 23.37 11.21
CA THR A 480 32.64 22.15 11.27
C THR A 480 33.93 22.42 10.51
N ASN A 481 35.06 21.93 11.02
CA ASN A 481 36.32 21.98 10.28
C ASN A 481 36.28 20.92 9.16
N SER A 482 35.27 20.96 8.30
CA SER A 482 35.07 20.01 7.21
C SER A 482 34.46 20.65 5.97
N VAL A 483 35.09 20.41 4.83
CA VAL A 483 34.56 20.62 3.49
C VAL A 483 34.06 19.28 2.97
N PHE A 484 32.88 19.28 2.36
CA PHE A 484 32.29 18.10 1.73
C PHE A 484 32.23 18.28 0.23
N GLU A 485 32.75 17.30 -0.50
CA GLU A 485 32.59 17.18 -1.94
C GLU A 485 31.86 15.88 -2.24
N SER A 486 30.64 15.98 -2.77
CA SER A 486 29.81 14.84 -3.12
C SER A 486 29.73 14.71 -4.62
N ALA A 487 30.14 13.56 -5.16
CA ALA A 487 30.12 13.30 -6.59
C ALA A 487 29.59 11.91 -6.90
N LEU A 488 28.79 11.81 -7.97
CA LEU A 488 28.46 10.54 -8.60
C LEU A 488 29.67 10.08 -9.42
N GLN A 489 30.13 8.86 -9.17
CA GLN A 489 31.28 8.30 -9.87
C GLN A 489 30.95 6.95 -10.49
N LEU A 490 31.58 6.69 -11.63
CA LEU A 490 31.61 5.36 -12.23
C LEU A 490 32.74 4.56 -11.57
N PRO A 491 32.56 3.27 -11.29
CA PRO A 491 33.65 2.41 -10.84
C PRO A 491 34.72 2.36 -11.93
N LEU A 492 35.86 3.03 -11.71
CA LEU A 492 37.01 3.00 -12.61
C LEU A 492 37.75 1.67 -12.43
N THR A 493 38.28 1.11 -13.52
CA THR A 493 39.02 -0.16 -13.58
C THR A 493 40.43 -0.11 -12.98
N SER A 494 40.74 0.86 -12.11
CA SER A 494 42.08 1.01 -11.53
C SER A 494 42.22 0.25 -10.20
N THR A 495 43.25 -0.59 -10.14
CA THR A 495 43.62 -1.55 -9.09
C THR A 495 44.56 -0.97 -8.03
N ASP A 496 44.45 0.32 -7.69
CA ASP A 496 45.33 0.91 -6.68
C ASP A 496 44.72 0.85 -5.26
N GLY A 497 45.09 -0.23 -4.56
CA GLY A 497 45.43 -0.28 -3.14
C GLY A 497 44.30 -0.21 -2.12
N ASP A 498 43.87 1.00 -1.77
CA ASP A 498 43.12 1.22 -0.53
C ASP A 498 41.63 1.45 -0.76
N GLN A 499 41.22 2.07 -1.87
CA GLN A 499 39.79 2.31 -2.13
C GLN A 499 39.06 1.01 -2.51
N TRP A 500 39.77 0.04 -3.10
CA TRP A 500 39.18 -1.25 -3.47
C TRP A 500 38.81 -2.13 -2.28
N ASP A 501 39.52 -1.99 -1.16
CA ASP A 501 39.24 -2.78 0.04
C ASP A 501 37.84 -2.49 0.60
N ILE A 502 37.34 -1.24 0.53
CA ILE A 502 35.97 -0.94 0.95
C ILE A 502 34.91 -1.45 -0.05
N PHE A 503 35.22 -1.49 -1.34
CA PHE A 503 34.35 -2.11 -2.34
C PHE A 503 34.24 -3.62 -2.11
N ASN A 504 35.36 -4.30 -1.89
CA ASN A 504 35.39 -5.72 -1.54
C ASN A 504 34.59 -5.99 -0.26
N MET A 505 34.71 -5.12 0.77
CA MET A 505 33.90 -5.25 1.98
C MET A 505 32.40 -5.08 1.73
N LEU A 506 31.98 -4.18 0.83
CA LEU A 506 30.58 -3.99 0.43
C LEU A 506 30.04 -5.22 -0.34
N ASP A 507 30.85 -5.75 -1.26
CA ASP A 507 30.53 -6.90 -2.10
C ASP A 507 30.57 -8.24 -1.34
N ASP A 508 31.34 -8.32 -0.26
CA ASP A 508 31.37 -9.47 0.65
C ASP A 508 30.28 -9.40 1.74
N GLN A 509 29.54 -8.29 1.82
CA GLN A 509 28.53 -8.12 2.87
C GLN A 509 27.33 -9.04 2.62
N LEU A 510 27.21 -10.09 3.45
CA LEU A 510 26.04 -10.96 3.45
C LEU A 510 24.78 -10.17 3.82
N LEU A 511 23.80 -10.19 2.93
CA LEU A 511 22.51 -9.54 3.14
C LEU A 511 21.45 -10.56 3.54
N THR A 512 20.67 -10.22 4.56
CA THR A 512 19.52 -10.99 5.01
C THR A 512 18.24 -10.20 4.70
N VAL A 513 17.28 -10.86 4.07
CA VAL A 513 15.95 -10.31 3.80
C VAL A 513 14.96 -10.87 4.82
N THR A 514 14.12 -9.99 5.35
CA THR A 514 12.93 -10.37 6.12
C THR A 514 11.70 -9.83 5.42
N VAL A 515 10.74 -10.71 5.11
CA VAL A 515 9.45 -10.33 4.55
C VAL A 515 8.36 -10.66 5.55
N ASP A 516 7.64 -9.63 6.00
CA ASP A 516 6.45 -9.79 6.85
C ASP A 516 5.20 -9.67 5.97
N PHE A 517 4.45 -10.76 5.83
CA PHE A 517 3.13 -10.75 5.23
C PHE A 517 2.09 -10.42 6.30
N LEU A 518 1.43 -9.29 6.16
CA LEU A 518 0.43 -8.79 7.10
C LEU A 518 -0.97 -9.34 6.77
N ASN A 519 -1.76 -9.60 7.81
CA ASN A 519 -3.12 -10.15 7.77
C ASN A 519 -3.23 -11.51 7.07
N THR A 520 -2.23 -12.38 7.27
CA THR A 520 -2.22 -13.75 6.76
C THR A 520 -1.75 -14.74 7.81
N VAL A 521 -2.32 -15.95 7.78
CA VAL A 521 -1.89 -17.10 8.58
C VAL A 521 -1.30 -18.21 7.71
N ALA A 522 -0.82 -17.89 6.51
CA ALA A 522 -0.20 -18.86 5.61
C ALA A 522 0.86 -19.70 6.34
N ASP A 523 0.73 -21.01 6.26
CA ASP A 523 1.67 -21.94 6.89
C ASP A 523 3.04 -21.89 6.20
N CYS A 524 4.10 -22.12 6.98
CA CYS A 524 5.47 -22.10 6.44
C CYS A 524 5.69 -23.19 5.37
N SER A 525 4.98 -24.32 5.46
CA SER A 525 5.00 -25.38 4.44
C SER A 525 4.38 -24.97 3.12
N CYS A 526 3.54 -23.92 3.12
CA CYS A 526 2.92 -23.37 1.93
C CYS A 526 3.79 -22.30 1.26
N ILE A 527 4.91 -21.91 1.87
CA ILE A 527 5.78 -20.84 1.37
C ILE A 527 7.07 -21.45 0.83
N THR A 528 7.30 -21.26 -0.47
CA THR A 528 8.56 -21.68 -1.12
C THR A 528 9.26 -20.45 -1.68
N ILE A 529 10.57 -20.35 -1.46
CA ILE A 529 11.40 -19.25 -1.95
C ILE A 529 12.32 -19.80 -3.02
N GLN A 530 12.34 -19.15 -4.17
CA GLN A 530 13.13 -19.54 -5.33
C GLN A 530 13.95 -18.34 -5.79
N GLN A 531 15.21 -18.59 -6.13
CA GLN A 531 16.03 -17.65 -6.86
C GLN A 531 15.89 -17.96 -8.36
N ASN A 532 15.44 -16.97 -9.12
CA ASN A 532 15.40 -17.05 -10.57
C ASN A 532 16.78 -16.66 -11.12
N ARG A 533 17.34 -17.51 -11.99
CA ARG A 533 18.61 -17.25 -12.69
C ARG A 533 18.33 -17.23 -14.19
N PRO A 534 18.81 -16.22 -14.93
CA PRO A 534 18.65 -16.20 -16.39
C PRO A 534 19.29 -17.45 -17.01
N GLY A 535 18.50 -18.27 -17.72
CA GLY A 535 18.99 -19.43 -18.47
C GLY A 535 19.38 -20.68 -17.67
N LEU A 536 19.08 -20.74 -16.37
CA LEU A 536 19.39 -21.88 -15.48
C LEU A 536 18.15 -22.32 -14.68
N GLU A 537 18.18 -23.55 -14.14
CA GLU A 537 17.14 -24.03 -13.23
C GLU A 537 17.05 -23.16 -11.96
N HIS A 538 15.83 -23.02 -11.43
CA HIS A 538 15.56 -22.25 -10.23
C HIS A 538 16.25 -22.88 -9.01
N LEU A 539 16.96 -22.07 -8.22
CA LEU A 539 17.55 -22.54 -6.96
C LEU A 539 16.54 -22.33 -5.83
N THR A 540 16.15 -23.39 -5.12
CA THR A 540 15.30 -23.24 -3.93
C THR A 540 16.13 -22.70 -2.77
N VAL A 541 15.70 -21.59 -2.19
CA VAL A 541 16.37 -20.96 -1.03
C VAL A 541 15.63 -21.41 0.24
N PRO A 542 16.28 -22.11 1.18
CA PRO A 542 15.64 -22.49 2.43
C PRO A 542 15.34 -21.25 3.27
N HIS A 543 14.19 -21.22 3.95
CA HIS A 543 13.93 -20.22 4.96
C HIS A 543 14.81 -20.48 6.18
N LYS A 544 15.48 -19.44 6.68
CA LYS A 544 16.28 -19.48 7.91
C LYS A 544 15.39 -19.43 9.14
N LEU A 545 14.32 -18.64 9.05
CA LEU A 545 13.30 -18.51 10.09
C LEU A 545 11.94 -18.27 9.42
N CYS A 546 10.91 -18.98 9.87
CA CYS A 546 9.52 -18.73 9.47
C CYS A 546 8.64 -18.80 10.72
N THR A 547 8.07 -17.66 11.13
CA THR A 547 7.37 -17.53 12.41
C THR A 547 6.07 -16.75 12.27
N LEU A 548 5.08 -17.14 13.07
CA LEU A 548 3.87 -16.33 13.27
C LEU A 548 4.20 -15.30 14.36
N GLN A 549 4.03 -14.02 14.06
CA GLN A 549 4.34 -12.95 15.00
C GLN A 549 3.31 -12.88 16.14
N HIS A 550 3.62 -12.11 17.18
CA HIS A 550 2.79 -11.97 18.39
C HIS A 550 1.36 -11.47 18.14
N ASP A 551 1.11 -10.84 16.99
CA ASP A 551 -0.23 -10.39 16.58
C ASP A 551 -1.12 -11.53 16.05
N ASN A 552 -0.59 -12.75 15.89
CA ASN A 552 -1.27 -13.91 15.30
C ASN A 552 -1.86 -13.65 13.90
N ALA A 553 -1.44 -12.58 13.24
CA ALA A 553 -1.96 -12.13 11.95
C ALA A 553 -0.84 -11.79 10.96
N THR A 554 0.42 -11.82 11.39
CA THR A 554 1.58 -11.55 10.54
C THR A 554 2.48 -12.77 10.44
N ARG A 555 2.77 -13.20 9.22
CA ARG A 555 3.74 -14.25 8.92
C ARG A 555 5.06 -13.62 8.49
N SER A 556 6.11 -13.87 9.25
CA SER A 556 7.46 -13.36 8.96
C SER A 556 8.35 -14.48 8.43
N ILE A 557 9.01 -14.23 7.31
CA ILE A 557 10.00 -15.13 6.72
C ILE A 557 11.35 -14.42 6.59
N THR A 558 12.42 -15.11 6.97
CA THR A 558 13.79 -14.59 6.89
C THR A 558 14.66 -15.57 6.13
N PHE A 559 15.48 -15.05 5.20
CA PHE A 559 16.44 -15.82 4.42
C PHE A 559 17.63 -14.95 4.01
N ASP A 560 18.76 -15.60 3.75
CA ASP A 560 19.99 -14.93 3.33
C ASP A 560 20.03 -14.85 1.79
N LEU A 561 20.51 -13.73 1.27
CA LEU A 561 20.71 -13.50 -0.15
C LEU A 561 22.08 -14.04 -0.57
N LEU A 562 22.12 -14.71 -1.73
CA LEU A 562 23.34 -15.30 -2.26
C LEU A 562 24.18 -14.32 -3.09
N ALA A 563 23.59 -13.20 -3.51
CA ALA A 563 24.25 -12.16 -4.30
C ALA A 563 23.50 -10.82 -4.19
N HIS A 564 24.17 -9.71 -4.50
CA HIS A 564 23.59 -8.36 -4.57
C HIS A 564 22.79 -8.08 -5.85
N HIS A 565 22.94 -8.94 -6.86
CA HIS A 565 22.10 -8.92 -8.07
C HIS A 565 21.34 -10.23 -8.20
N ILE A 566 20.03 -10.19 -7.94
CA ILE A 566 19.23 -11.41 -7.80
C ILE A 566 17.73 -11.14 -8.00
N ASP A 567 17.07 -12.09 -8.65
CA ASP A 567 15.62 -12.13 -8.76
C ASP A 567 15.09 -13.20 -7.79
N ILE A 568 14.34 -12.78 -6.78
CA ILE A 568 13.72 -13.69 -5.80
C ILE A 568 12.24 -13.81 -6.10
N GLN A 569 11.75 -15.04 -6.03
CA GLN A 569 10.36 -15.40 -6.19
C GLN A 569 9.88 -16.16 -4.95
N ILE A 570 8.89 -15.60 -4.26
CA ILE A 570 8.24 -16.20 -3.10
C ILE A 570 6.87 -16.68 -3.53
N ASN A 571 6.67 -17.99 -3.53
CA ASN A 571 5.39 -18.61 -3.85
C ASN A 571 4.67 -19.01 -2.56
N ILE A 572 3.41 -18.59 -2.43
CA ILE A 572 2.54 -18.91 -1.31
C ILE A 572 1.37 -19.72 -1.85
N THR A 573 1.29 -20.99 -1.48
CA THR A 573 0.25 -21.92 -1.94
C THR A 573 -0.90 -22.00 -0.95
N GLY A 574 -2.06 -21.47 -1.34
CA GLY A 574 -3.30 -21.57 -0.59
C GLY A 574 -4.22 -20.38 -0.86
N PRO A 575 -5.47 -20.45 -0.39
CA PRO A 575 -6.48 -19.40 -0.57
C PRO A 575 -6.30 -18.27 0.46
N TYR A 576 -5.07 -17.78 0.66
CA TYR A 576 -4.79 -16.76 1.68
C TYR A 576 -5.08 -15.34 1.15
N PHE A 577 -5.44 -14.46 2.07
CA PHE A 577 -5.49 -13.01 1.86
C PHE A 577 -4.26 -12.38 2.49
N ILE A 578 -3.64 -11.43 1.80
CA ILE A 578 -2.47 -10.71 2.30
C ILE A 578 -2.80 -9.22 2.16
N GLY A 579 -2.87 -8.53 3.30
CA GLY A 579 -3.27 -7.12 3.39
C GLY A 579 -2.15 -6.13 3.21
N GLY A 580 -0.91 -6.57 3.44
CA GLY A 580 0.28 -5.75 3.33
C GLY A 580 1.54 -6.59 3.36
N ILE A 581 2.64 -5.98 2.95
CA ILE A 581 3.97 -6.58 2.96
C ILE A 581 4.93 -5.58 3.58
N ARG A 582 5.71 -6.01 4.56
CA ARG A 582 6.90 -5.28 5.00
C ARG A 582 8.13 -6.02 4.50
N LEU A 583 9.02 -5.31 3.83
CA LEU A 583 10.28 -5.87 3.36
C LEU A 583 11.43 -5.15 4.07
N CYS A 584 12.24 -5.91 4.79
CA CYS A 584 13.42 -5.42 5.49
C CYS A 584 14.68 -6.04 4.90
N LEU A 585 15.71 -5.22 4.74
CA LEU A 585 17.02 -5.63 4.24
C LEU A 585 18.06 -5.31 5.31
N ARG A 586 18.83 -6.32 5.71
CA ARG A 586 19.82 -6.21 6.78
C ARG A 586 21.18 -6.74 6.36
N GLY A 587 22.24 -6.13 6.86
CA GLY A 587 23.62 -6.56 6.62
C GLY A 587 24.51 -6.15 7.79
N ASN A 588 25.40 -7.04 8.22
CA ASN A 588 26.27 -6.76 9.35
C ASN A 588 27.37 -5.77 8.99
N GLY A 589 27.69 -4.85 9.90
CA GLY A 589 28.85 -3.97 9.77
C GLY A 589 30.15 -4.71 10.06
N ARG A 590 31.27 -4.18 9.55
CA ARG A 590 32.61 -4.74 9.76
C ARG A 590 33.66 -3.63 9.72
N THR A 591 34.68 -3.74 10.56
CA THR A 591 35.86 -2.86 10.53
C THR A 591 37.10 -3.68 10.16
N LYS A 592 37.97 -3.12 9.30
CA LYS A 592 39.24 -3.71 8.88
C LYS A 592 40.25 -2.57 8.65
N GLY A 593 41.15 -2.33 9.60
CA GLY A 593 42.13 -1.26 9.49
C GLY A 593 41.47 0.13 9.38
N GLU A 594 41.79 0.87 8.32
CA GLU A 594 41.25 2.20 8.02
C GLU A 594 39.85 2.15 7.37
N HIS A 595 39.32 0.95 7.11
CA HIS A 595 38.06 0.72 6.41
C HIS A 595 36.95 0.28 7.37
N THR A 596 35.83 0.97 7.31
CA THR A 596 34.64 0.68 8.12
C THR A 596 33.42 0.52 7.23
N LEU A 597 32.91 -0.70 7.15
CA LEU A 597 31.61 -1.01 6.56
C LEU A 597 30.52 -0.85 7.63
N HIS A 598 29.59 0.06 7.38
CA HIS A 598 28.43 0.25 8.26
C HIS A 598 27.40 -0.86 8.07
N ALA A 599 26.70 -1.19 9.16
CA ALA A 599 25.57 -2.11 9.09
C ALA A 599 24.44 -1.50 8.24
N LEU A 600 23.80 -2.35 7.43
CA LEU A 600 22.60 -2.01 6.70
C LEU A 600 21.39 -2.44 7.54
N ASP A 601 20.47 -1.52 7.80
CA ASP A 601 19.14 -1.86 8.35
C ASP A 601 18.10 -0.91 7.79
N THR A 602 17.28 -1.42 6.87
CA THR A 602 16.18 -0.67 6.26
C THR A 602 14.92 -1.54 6.25
N CYS A 603 13.77 -0.89 6.38
CA CYS A 603 12.48 -1.55 6.27
C CYS A 603 11.49 -0.66 5.51
N HIS A 604 10.78 -1.26 4.55
CA HIS A 604 9.71 -0.60 3.81
C HIS A 604 8.41 -1.36 3.96
N LEU A 605 7.34 -0.65 4.35
CA LEU A 605 6.00 -1.19 4.50
C LEU A 605 5.11 -0.76 3.32
N PHE A 606 4.52 -1.75 2.65
CA PHE A 606 3.49 -1.61 1.63
C PHE A 606 2.14 -2.08 2.22
N LEU A 607 1.12 -1.24 2.21
CA LEU A 607 -0.22 -1.57 2.75
C LEU A 607 -1.33 -0.94 1.93
N SER A 608 -2.51 -1.57 1.94
CA SER A 608 -3.76 -1.02 1.43
C SER A 608 -4.93 -1.47 2.33
N LEU A 609 -5.94 -0.62 2.52
CA LEU A 609 -7.09 -0.93 3.38
C LEU A 609 -8.16 -1.75 2.67
N ASN A 610 -8.44 -1.44 1.41
CA ASN A 610 -9.58 -2.00 0.66
C ASN A 610 -9.18 -3.07 -0.35
N GLU A 611 -7.90 -3.45 -0.35
CA GLU A 611 -7.29 -4.29 -1.38
C GLU A 611 -6.44 -5.37 -0.72
N THR A 612 -6.14 -6.40 -1.50
CA THR A 612 -5.24 -7.49 -1.10
C THR A 612 -4.15 -7.63 -2.14
N LEU A 613 -3.05 -8.29 -1.79
CA LEU A 613 -1.93 -8.52 -2.71
C LEU A 613 -2.43 -9.21 -4.01
N LEU A 614 -1.88 -8.77 -5.15
CA LEU A 614 -2.12 -9.42 -6.44
C LEU A 614 -1.65 -10.88 -6.44
N PRO A 615 -2.23 -11.74 -7.29
CA PRO A 615 -1.73 -13.10 -7.49
C PRO A 615 -0.27 -13.14 -7.96
N VAL A 616 0.17 -12.14 -8.72
CA VAL A 616 1.56 -11.92 -9.10
C VAL A 616 1.89 -10.48 -8.78
N ALA A 617 2.75 -10.26 -7.80
CA ALA A 617 3.15 -8.95 -7.31
C ALA A 617 4.67 -8.84 -7.44
N ALA A 618 5.17 -7.68 -7.87
CA ALA A 618 6.60 -7.47 -8.07
C ALA A 618 7.06 -6.13 -7.47
N CYS A 619 8.25 -6.08 -6.88
CA CYS A 619 8.89 -4.84 -6.48
C CYS A 619 10.39 -4.82 -6.81
N ASP A 620 10.91 -3.65 -7.16
CA ASP A 620 12.33 -3.48 -7.46
C ASP A 620 13.06 -2.75 -6.32
N ILE A 621 14.20 -3.31 -5.93
CA ILE A 621 15.11 -2.79 -4.92
C ILE A 621 16.40 -2.38 -5.63
N VAL A 622 16.70 -1.10 -5.60
CA VAL A 622 17.91 -0.55 -6.20
C VAL A 622 18.92 -0.25 -5.11
N MET A 623 20.09 -0.86 -5.21
CA MET A 623 21.20 -0.73 -4.26
C MET A 623 22.24 0.22 -4.84
N ILE A 624 22.56 1.28 -4.11
CA ILE A 624 23.64 2.22 -4.48
C ILE A 624 24.74 2.13 -3.42
N LYS A 625 25.99 1.94 -3.85
CA LYS A 625 27.15 2.03 -2.97
C LYS A 625 27.39 3.49 -2.61
N VAL A 626 27.59 3.77 -1.32
CA VAL A 626 27.99 5.09 -0.82
C VAL A 626 29.30 4.93 -0.07
N ILE A 627 30.33 5.63 -0.56
CA ILE A 627 31.68 5.59 0.00
C ILE A 627 32.02 6.98 0.49
N ASN A 628 32.38 7.08 1.75
CA ASN A 628 32.91 8.30 2.33
C ASN A 628 34.40 8.16 2.55
N VAL A 629 35.13 9.20 2.15
CA VAL A 629 36.57 9.27 2.26
C VAL A 629 36.90 10.43 3.18
N THR A 630 37.42 10.14 4.36
CA THR A 630 37.76 11.14 5.37
C THR A 630 39.27 11.34 5.36
N LYS A 631 39.71 12.52 4.92
CA LYS A 631 41.13 12.86 4.84
C LYS A 631 41.71 13.07 6.26
N PRO A 632 43.00 12.78 6.48
CA PRO A 632 43.60 12.96 7.79
C PRO A 632 43.69 14.43 8.20
N LEU A 633 43.60 14.68 9.51
CA LEU A 633 43.81 16.01 10.10
C LEU A 633 45.30 16.40 10.18
N ASN A 634 46.19 15.42 10.33
CA ASN A 634 47.64 15.62 10.33
C ASN A 634 48.26 15.12 9.03
N ILE A 635 49.37 15.73 8.64
CA ILE A 635 50.16 15.28 7.48
C ILE A 635 50.86 13.97 7.87
N GLY A 636 50.57 12.89 7.14
CA GLY A 636 51.18 11.57 7.35
C GLY A 636 50.28 10.52 8.01
N ASP A 637 49.11 10.93 8.55
CA ASP A 637 48.09 9.97 8.98
C ASP A 637 47.38 9.36 7.76
N ASN A 638 46.76 8.20 7.96
CA ASN A 638 46.05 7.49 6.89
C ASN A 638 44.68 8.12 6.58
N THR A 639 44.19 7.87 5.37
CA THR A 639 42.82 8.23 4.97
C THR A 639 41.85 7.16 5.44
N LEU A 640 40.76 7.57 6.09
CA LEU A 640 39.71 6.66 6.55
C LEU A 640 38.65 6.47 5.46
N TYR A 641 38.17 5.24 5.30
CA TYR A 641 37.15 4.88 4.31
C TYR A 641 35.93 4.29 5.00
N HIS A 642 34.76 4.89 4.76
CA HIS A 642 33.48 4.40 5.28
C HIS A 642 32.58 3.97 4.12
N GLY A 643 32.17 2.70 4.11
CA GLY A 643 31.28 2.14 3.09
C GLY A 643 29.90 1.83 3.65
N ARG A 644 28.86 2.04 2.84
CA ARG A 644 27.49 1.60 3.13
C ARG A 644 26.67 1.38 1.87
N TRP A 645 25.61 0.60 2.00
CA TRP A 645 24.57 0.50 0.99
C TRP A 645 23.45 1.51 1.24
N SER A 646 22.97 2.14 0.17
CA SER A 646 21.80 3.01 0.16
C SER A 646 20.70 2.38 -0.71
N PRO A 647 19.81 1.57 -0.11
CA PRO A 647 18.70 0.96 -0.83
C PRO A 647 17.60 1.98 -1.15
N SER A 648 17.11 1.94 -2.38
CA SER A 648 15.93 2.65 -2.83
C SER A 648 14.87 1.65 -3.27
N PHE A 649 13.67 1.79 -2.70
CA PHE A 649 12.48 1.05 -3.14
C PHE A 649 11.80 1.94 -4.19
N ALA A 650 11.77 1.49 -5.45
CA ALA A 650 11.15 2.27 -6.52
C ALA A 650 9.68 2.59 -6.15
N ARG A 651 9.30 3.88 -6.14
CA ARG A 651 8.18 4.38 -5.31
C ARG A 651 6.92 4.84 -6.06
N SER A 652 6.92 4.99 -7.39
CA SER A 652 5.95 5.90 -8.03
C SER A 652 4.85 5.32 -8.94
N SER A 653 4.72 4.00 -9.11
CA SER A 653 3.54 3.41 -9.80
C SER A 653 3.12 2.03 -9.29
N ILE A 654 3.74 1.57 -8.20
CA ILE A 654 3.75 0.15 -7.83
C ILE A 654 2.64 -0.18 -6.82
N PHE A 655 2.09 0.77 -6.06
CA PHE A 655 0.99 0.50 -5.13
C PHE A 655 -0.25 -0.04 -5.84
N ASP A 656 -0.68 0.59 -6.94
CA ASP A 656 -1.82 0.13 -7.75
C ASP A 656 -1.52 -1.19 -8.48
N ALA A 657 -0.25 -1.49 -8.76
CA ALA A 657 0.18 -2.73 -9.40
C ALA A 657 0.43 -3.89 -8.42
N LEU A 658 0.61 -3.61 -7.13
CA LEU A 658 0.81 -4.61 -6.06
C LEU A 658 -0.50 -5.07 -5.42
N PHE A 659 -1.52 -4.20 -5.39
CA PHE A 659 -2.77 -4.45 -4.70
C PHE A 659 -3.97 -4.49 -5.65
N TYR A 660 -4.86 -5.48 -5.45
CA TYR A 660 -6.05 -5.70 -6.25
C TYR A 660 -7.30 -5.47 -5.41
N LYS A 661 -8.22 -4.68 -5.96
CA LYS A 661 -9.51 -4.40 -5.33
C LYS A 661 -10.50 -5.52 -5.59
N GLN A 662 -10.79 -6.29 -4.54
CA GLN A 662 -11.73 -7.39 -4.59
C GLN A 662 -13.11 -6.92 -4.14
N TYR A 663 -13.98 -6.57 -5.08
CA TYR A 663 -15.36 -6.11 -4.80
C TYR A 663 -16.32 -7.22 -4.36
N GLY A 664 -15.84 -8.25 -3.65
CA GLY A 664 -16.66 -9.36 -3.16
C GLY A 664 -17.36 -10.23 -4.21
N GLN A 665 -17.31 -9.86 -5.50
CA GLN A 665 -18.15 -10.44 -6.57
C GLN A 665 -17.44 -11.51 -7.39
N HIS A 666 -16.11 -11.49 -7.45
CA HIS A 666 -15.33 -12.47 -8.20
C HIS A 666 -14.26 -13.05 -7.29
N TYR A 667 -14.61 -14.15 -6.62
CA TYR A 667 -13.60 -15.02 -6.03
C TYR A 667 -12.76 -15.59 -7.16
N ARG A 668 -11.59 -14.95 -7.36
CA ARG A 668 -10.35 -15.41 -8.00
C ARG A 668 -10.55 -16.68 -8.83
N TYR A 669 -10.34 -16.61 -10.14
CA TYR A 669 -10.20 -17.83 -10.93
C TYR A 669 -8.78 -18.40 -10.77
N GLN A 670 -8.70 -19.67 -10.38
CA GLN A 670 -7.58 -20.61 -10.50
C GLN A 670 -6.32 -20.46 -9.65
N ASN A 671 -5.87 -19.28 -9.23
CA ASN A 671 -4.59 -19.21 -8.51
C ASN A 671 -4.76 -19.46 -7.01
N LYS A 672 -4.64 -20.74 -6.60
CA LYS A 672 -4.22 -21.15 -5.25
C LYS A 672 -2.76 -20.77 -4.96
N ARG A 673 -2.13 -19.93 -5.78
CA ARG A 673 -0.74 -19.54 -5.65
C ARG A 673 -0.65 -18.03 -5.79
N MET A 674 -0.12 -17.38 -4.76
CA MET A 674 0.34 -16.00 -4.85
C MET A 674 1.85 -16.03 -5.05
N ILE A 675 2.34 -15.18 -5.95
CA ILE A 675 3.74 -15.06 -6.30
C ILE A 675 4.15 -13.62 -5.99
N PHE A 676 5.03 -13.46 -5.01
CA PHE A 676 5.67 -12.18 -4.73
C PHE A 676 7.10 -12.25 -5.25
N MET A 677 7.42 -11.38 -6.19
CA MET A 677 8.73 -11.27 -6.80
C MET A 677 9.40 -9.99 -6.31
N PHE A 678 10.69 -10.06 -6.03
CA PHE A 678 11.46 -8.84 -5.94
C PHE A 678 12.81 -8.99 -6.62
N THR A 679 13.18 -7.93 -7.31
CA THR A 679 14.42 -7.85 -8.07
C THR A 679 15.35 -6.92 -7.33
N MET A 680 16.53 -7.40 -6.97
CA MET A 680 17.57 -6.56 -6.40
C MET A 680 18.64 -6.30 -7.44
N ARG A 681 18.96 -5.02 -7.66
CA ARG A 681 19.98 -4.60 -8.62
C ARG A 681 20.90 -3.58 -7.98
N GLU A 682 22.19 -3.75 -8.22
CA GLU A 682 23.17 -2.71 -7.97
C GLU A 682 23.13 -1.69 -9.11
N TYR A 683 23.20 -0.41 -8.76
CA TYR A 683 23.30 0.66 -9.74
C TYR A 683 24.75 0.80 -10.24
N PRO A 684 24.99 1.07 -11.53
CA PRO A 684 26.34 1.12 -12.11
C PRO A 684 27.21 2.29 -11.63
N PHE A 685 26.69 3.20 -10.79
CA PHE A 685 27.45 4.28 -10.17
C PHE A 685 27.46 4.14 -8.66
N TYR A 686 28.46 4.75 -8.03
CA TYR A 686 28.51 4.91 -6.58
C TYR A 686 28.54 6.40 -6.23
N LEU A 687 28.08 6.73 -5.03
CA LEU A 687 28.20 8.06 -4.48
C LEU A 687 29.51 8.13 -3.68
N GLN A 688 30.43 9.00 -4.09
CA GLN A 688 31.62 9.31 -3.30
C GLN A 688 31.43 10.63 -2.58
N ASN A 689 31.59 10.62 -1.26
CA ASN A 689 31.64 11.81 -0.45
C ASN A 689 33.05 11.97 0.10
N ILE A 690 33.72 13.08 -0.18
CA ILE A 690 35.04 13.37 0.33
C ILE A 690 34.88 14.40 1.44
N GLN A 691 35.29 14.04 2.65
CA GLN A 691 35.38 14.94 3.79
C GLN A 691 36.84 15.37 3.96
N GLN A 692 37.13 16.65 3.76
CA GLN A 692 38.45 17.23 3.94
C GLN A 692 38.43 18.25 5.09
N PRO A 693 39.48 18.36 5.92
CA PRO A 693 39.56 19.46 6.87
C PRO A 693 39.68 20.79 6.12
N ILE A 694 38.99 21.84 6.58
CA ILE A 694 39.15 23.20 6.05
C ILE A 694 40.59 23.66 6.29
N VAL A 695 41.12 23.36 7.48
CA VAL A 695 42.51 23.63 7.85
C VAL A 695 43.09 22.48 8.66
N ARG A 696 44.33 22.12 8.33
CA ARG A 696 45.09 21.09 9.05
C ARG A 696 45.67 21.62 10.35
N ARG A 697 45.99 20.75 11.30
CA ARG A 697 46.48 21.16 12.63
C ARG A 697 47.68 22.12 12.56
N ALA A 698 48.65 21.87 11.68
CA ALA A 698 49.84 22.71 11.54
C ALA A 698 49.53 24.11 10.99
N GLU A 699 48.70 24.17 9.94
CA GLU A 699 48.24 25.42 9.33
C GLU A 699 47.43 26.24 10.33
N LEU A 700 46.55 25.60 11.10
CA LEU A 700 45.72 26.28 12.09
C LEU A 700 46.57 27.01 13.15
N VAL A 701 47.61 26.34 13.66
CA VAL A 701 48.54 26.94 14.62
C VAL A 701 49.26 28.13 13.97
N PHE A 702 49.69 28.01 12.72
CA PHE A 702 50.35 29.09 11.99
C PHE A 702 49.44 30.29 11.77
N HIS A 703 48.23 30.09 11.23
CA HIS A 703 47.25 31.15 10.99
C HIS A 703 46.80 31.82 12.29
N THR A 704 46.60 31.05 13.37
CA THR A 704 46.25 31.60 14.68
C THR A 704 47.36 32.48 15.25
N LEU A 705 48.63 32.07 15.12
CA LEU A 705 49.78 32.89 15.51
C LEU A 705 49.88 34.17 14.70
N LEU A 706 49.75 34.07 13.37
CA LEU A 706 49.82 35.21 12.45
C LEU A 706 48.72 36.23 12.74
N PHE A 707 47.49 35.74 12.98
CA PHE A 707 46.37 36.58 13.37
C PHE A 707 46.61 37.27 14.73
N CYS A 708 47.16 36.55 15.72
CA CYS A 708 47.52 37.14 17.01
C CYS A 708 48.60 38.21 16.88
N THR A 709 49.62 38.01 16.03
CA THR A 709 50.64 39.03 15.77
C THR A 709 50.05 40.28 15.11
N LEU A 710 49.14 40.10 14.14
CA LEU A 710 48.47 41.21 13.47
C LEU A 710 47.59 42.03 14.45
N ILE A 711 46.90 41.37 15.39
CA ILE A 711 46.18 42.06 16.45
C ILE A 711 47.14 42.91 17.29
N ILE A 712 48.27 42.35 17.72
CA ILE A 712 49.27 43.08 18.52
C ILE A 712 49.80 44.30 17.76
N GLU A 713 50.07 44.15 16.45
CA GLU A 713 50.53 45.25 15.59
C GLU A 713 49.45 46.34 15.44
N LEU A 714 48.19 45.98 15.17
CA LEU A 714 47.08 46.94 15.07
C LEU A 714 46.87 47.72 16.37
N PHE A 715 46.95 47.06 17.53
CA PHE A 715 46.88 47.73 18.82
C PHE A 715 48.09 48.63 19.07
N SER A 716 49.29 48.21 18.63
CA SER A 716 50.52 49.02 18.74
C SER A 716 50.44 50.28 17.88
N ILE A 717 49.93 50.18 16.65
CA ILE A 717 49.69 51.31 15.74
C ILE A 717 48.61 52.23 16.32
N SER A 718 47.51 51.69 16.83
CA SER A 718 46.43 52.46 17.46
C SER A 718 46.92 53.23 18.69
N PHE A 719 47.77 52.61 19.51
CA PHE A 719 48.41 53.27 20.64
C PHE A 719 49.37 54.39 20.20
N LEU A 720 50.15 54.15 19.14
CA LEU A 720 51.04 55.15 18.56
C LEU A 720 50.25 56.36 18.03
N LEU A 721 49.15 56.12 17.30
CA LEU A 721 48.23 57.16 16.83
C LEU A 721 47.60 57.94 17.98
N PHE A 722 47.15 57.25 19.03
CA PHE A 722 46.61 57.91 20.22
C PHE A 722 47.66 58.83 20.89
N LYS A 723 48.90 58.36 21.00
CA LYS A 723 50.00 59.12 21.62
C LYS A 723 50.43 60.32 20.78
N LEU A 724 50.48 60.16 19.46
CA LEU A 724 50.98 61.18 18.54
C LEU A 724 49.92 62.20 18.12
N VAL A 725 48.64 61.80 18.04
CA VAL A 725 47.56 62.65 17.51
C VAL A 725 46.58 63.04 18.61
N ALA A 726 45.99 62.08 19.30
CA ALA A 726 44.90 62.35 20.25
C ALA A 726 45.39 63.04 21.52
N LYS A 727 46.54 62.63 22.08
CA LYS A 727 47.13 63.26 23.27
C LYS A 727 47.45 64.75 23.08
N PRO A 728 48.15 65.18 22.01
CA PRO A 728 48.38 66.61 21.78
C PRO A 728 47.09 67.38 21.46
N LEU A 729 46.16 66.82 20.68
CA LEU A 729 44.86 67.47 20.42
C LEU A 729 44.03 67.67 21.70
N MET A 730 44.00 66.69 22.61
CA MET A 730 43.36 66.87 23.91
C MET A 730 44.07 67.91 24.77
N HIS A 731 45.40 67.94 24.75
CA HIS A 731 46.16 68.96 25.48
C HIS A 731 45.91 70.37 24.92
N MET A 732 45.66 70.48 23.62
CA MET A 732 45.27 71.72 22.94
C MET A 732 43.84 72.13 23.30
N ALA A 733 42.87 71.20 23.23
CA ALA A 733 41.48 71.44 23.60
C ALA A 733 41.33 71.85 25.08
N ILE A 734 42.06 71.20 25.99
CA ILE A 734 42.06 71.55 27.42
C ILE A 734 42.67 72.94 27.66
N ARG A 735 43.70 73.34 26.90
CA ARG A 735 44.24 74.72 26.95
C ARG A 735 43.24 75.74 26.45
N CYS A 736 42.51 75.46 25.37
CA CYS A 736 41.49 76.36 24.83
C CYS A 736 40.28 76.55 25.77
N PHE A 737 39.87 75.52 26.52
CA PHE A 737 38.81 75.64 27.53
C PHE A 737 39.28 76.26 28.86
N GLY A 738 40.58 76.16 29.19
CA GLY A 738 41.15 76.72 30.43
C GLY A 738 41.37 78.24 30.39
N THR A 739 41.49 78.84 29.20
CA THR A 739 41.63 80.30 29.04
C THR A 739 40.31 81.04 29.14
N SER A 740 39.17 80.43 28.77
CA SER A 740 37.85 81.07 28.87
C SER A 740 37.36 81.25 30.31
N SER A 741 37.76 80.37 31.25
CA SER A 741 37.37 80.49 32.67
C SER A 741 38.13 81.56 33.46
N LYS A 742 39.31 82.01 32.99
CA LYS A 742 40.09 83.05 33.70
C LYS A 742 39.73 84.48 33.30
N GLN A 743 38.97 84.70 32.23
CA GLN A 743 38.53 86.04 31.81
C GLN A 743 37.21 86.50 32.45
N ASN A 744 36.43 85.62 33.09
CA ASN A 744 35.16 86.00 33.73
C ASN A 744 35.26 86.29 35.25
N VAL A 745 36.45 86.29 35.85
CA VAL A 745 36.65 86.56 37.30
C VAL A 745 37.33 87.92 37.56
N SER A 746 37.80 88.63 36.52
CA SER A 746 38.49 89.92 36.66
C SER A 746 37.63 91.15 36.34
N SER A 747 36.30 91.04 36.21
CA SER A 747 35.42 92.18 35.88
C SER A 747 34.38 92.55 36.95
N ASN A 748 34.52 92.07 38.20
CA ASN A 748 33.59 92.36 39.30
C ASN A 748 34.27 92.82 40.60
N THR A 749 35.31 93.67 40.50
CA THR A 749 35.88 94.40 41.65
C THR A 749 36.42 95.75 41.15
N GLU A 750 35.52 96.72 40.94
CA GLU A 750 35.76 98.18 40.96
C GLU A 750 34.42 98.90 40.71
N LEU A 751 33.62 99.09 41.78
CA LEU A 751 32.64 100.18 41.97
C LEU A 751 31.91 99.97 43.32
N SER A 752 32.54 100.47 44.38
CA SER A 752 31.91 101.16 45.51
C SER A 752 32.79 102.35 45.86
#